data_AF-A0A949YAL8-F1
#
_entry.id   AF-A0A949YAL8-F1
#
_cell.length_a   1.000
_cell.length_b   1.000
_cell.length_c   1.000
_cell.angle_alpha   90.00
_cell.angle_beta   90.00
_cell.angle_gamma   90.00
#
_symmetry.space_group_name_H-M   'P 1'
#
loop_
_entity.id
_entity.type
_entity.pdbx_description
1 polymer ?
#
loop_
_entity_poly.entity_id
_entity_poly.type
_entity_poly.pdbx_seq_one_letter_code
_entity_poly.pdbx_strand_id
1 'polypeptide(L)'
;MRNTFSLVAWCKSIRGIGAILAVLTSGLLLGYYAWLVLATPGSPTYRLDFKNARWIGAYENGANAYFRKKIFISDPVIQAWLQVAGSDNFRIYVNNIAINNPDPTLSSPGFTASNVAANPTVLLDISRYLVVGTNVIAINVLRDTYPGYAKVLVRGEIRQESARHEIISDGSWKAVSTLGFLQNLLSWTDPLQDDNLWPNAKLLGTQADHQNLNQPVVVPPELFQSALPGLWIADPQSKGNQINFTKDFDLVPGDKQTWLQVAANGSYSVILNGHWLEDYVPVSTVGPYSPAPISFQFVWLQPWLRAKGNELTVRVQSLDSAPVLIGQISFLSARNEILASLKTDGSWSASDVMHQAGQGQLRSVQTMREIQYAGDRWGVPPESPLTGSLSTTETTYRTLQGILVLAIVVVGICGLWLLSAWLLALRWDYRMGDALCFDAVLHTPLLFLVPLLLLLRFDVRLRPESPMQPQFLFGMIGLIIVLRLLAWCLPLPRKIGGPRQSHGIANWLVKHWFGIALGLVVILSFYLRVIGINAFPLHHDDIFITNCARGIFQKGYPGLNYGGVPLRLTTYELVPYPIALVTIFLGWSDWALRIPTLVFGTLTTLVLGRMARRLFDRRVGLLAALLHACNPWNVYWALHCFHPSQAQFFAL
;
A
#
# COMPACT_ATOMS: atom_id res chain seq x y z
N MET A 1 35.42 -33.92 -39.68
CA MET A 1 35.22 -32.47 -39.50
C MET A 1 33.98 -32.24 -38.65
N ARG A 2 34.12 -31.87 -37.36
CA ARG A 2 32.98 -31.46 -36.53
C ARG A 2 32.51 -30.10 -37.05
N ASN A 3 31.27 -30.01 -37.56
CA ASN A 3 30.65 -28.72 -37.91
C ASN A 3 30.85 -27.75 -36.73
N THR A 4 31.62 -26.69 -36.95
CA THR A 4 31.80 -25.63 -35.97
C THR A 4 30.45 -24.98 -35.73
N PHE A 5 29.96 -25.05 -34.49
CA PHE A 5 28.70 -24.42 -34.13
C PHE A 5 28.81 -22.90 -34.31
N SER A 6 28.01 -22.33 -35.21
CA SER A 6 27.89 -20.88 -35.37
C SER A 6 26.74 -20.37 -34.52
N LEU A 7 27.07 -19.68 -33.41
CA LEU A 7 26.09 -19.06 -32.54
C LEU A 7 25.21 -18.08 -33.31
N VAL A 8 25.81 -17.25 -34.17
CA VAL A 8 25.09 -16.24 -34.99
C VAL A 8 24.09 -16.90 -35.93
N ALA A 9 24.45 -18.01 -36.58
CA ALA A 9 23.53 -18.73 -37.45
C ALA A 9 22.40 -19.41 -36.65
N TRP A 10 22.71 -19.94 -35.46
CA TRP A 10 21.70 -20.53 -34.58
C TRP A 10 20.71 -19.50 -34.03
N CYS A 11 21.19 -18.31 -33.64
CA CYS A 11 20.34 -17.20 -33.18
C CYS A 11 19.30 -16.76 -34.21
N LYS A 12 19.57 -16.96 -35.51
CA LYS A 12 18.62 -16.67 -36.61
C LYS A 12 17.57 -17.77 -36.79
N SER A 13 17.74 -18.94 -36.17
CA SER A 13 16.74 -20.02 -36.22
C SER A 13 15.58 -19.71 -35.28
N ILE A 14 14.38 -20.25 -35.57
CA ILE A 14 13.19 -20.11 -34.71
C ILE A 14 13.48 -20.55 -33.27
N ARG A 15 14.25 -21.63 -33.10
CA ARG A 15 14.64 -22.14 -31.77
C ARG A 15 15.60 -21.19 -31.05
N GLY A 16 16.56 -20.62 -31.77
CA GLY A 16 17.47 -19.62 -31.24
C GLY A 16 16.76 -18.35 -30.80
N ILE A 17 15.87 -17.82 -31.65
CA ILE A 17 15.05 -16.63 -31.33
C ILE A 17 14.21 -16.88 -30.08
N GLY A 18 13.51 -18.03 -30.00
CA GLY A 18 12.67 -18.35 -28.85
C GLY A 18 13.47 -18.44 -27.54
N ALA A 19 14.65 -19.06 -27.57
CA ALA A 19 15.54 -19.16 -26.41
C ALA A 19 16.05 -17.77 -25.97
N ILE A 20 16.49 -16.93 -26.91
CA ILE A 20 16.94 -15.57 -26.64
C ILE A 20 15.83 -14.73 -26.02
N LEU A 21 14.62 -14.78 -26.60
CA LEU A 21 13.47 -14.03 -26.09
C LEU A 21 13.12 -14.46 -24.66
N ALA A 22 13.11 -15.76 -24.37
CA ALA A 22 12.82 -16.26 -23.02
C ALA A 22 13.85 -15.77 -21.99
N VAL A 23 15.14 -15.87 -22.32
CA VAL A 23 16.25 -15.47 -21.43
C VAL A 23 16.24 -13.95 -21.24
N LEU A 24 16.18 -13.16 -22.32
CA LEU A 24 16.13 -11.70 -22.24
C LEU A 24 14.91 -11.21 -21.47
N THR A 25 13.73 -11.75 -21.73
CA THR A 25 12.50 -11.37 -21.00
C THR A 25 12.64 -11.69 -19.52
N SER A 26 13.16 -12.87 -19.17
CA SER A 26 13.38 -13.23 -17.77
C SER A 26 14.43 -12.34 -17.08
N GLY A 27 15.50 -11.96 -17.80
CA GLY A 27 16.53 -11.05 -17.31
C GLY A 27 15.99 -9.64 -17.10
N LEU A 28 15.17 -9.13 -18.04
CA LEU A 28 14.51 -7.83 -17.93
C LEU A 28 13.51 -7.81 -16.77
N LEU A 29 12.68 -8.84 -16.64
CA LEU A 29 11.72 -8.95 -15.54
C LEU A 29 12.43 -9.02 -14.18
N LEU A 30 13.41 -9.93 -14.04
CA LEU A 30 14.18 -10.07 -12.80
C LEU A 30 14.97 -8.79 -12.49
N GLY A 31 15.56 -8.15 -13.50
CA GLY A 31 16.31 -6.92 -13.33
C GLY A 31 15.41 -5.73 -12.97
N TYR A 32 14.18 -5.66 -13.51
CA TYR A 32 13.19 -4.67 -13.11
C TYR A 32 12.74 -4.89 -11.67
N TYR A 33 12.50 -6.15 -11.29
CA TYR A 33 12.21 -6.50 -9.91
C TYR A 33 13.40 -6.14 -8.98
N ALA A 34 14.64 -6.41 -9.39
CA ALA A 34 15.84 -6.04 -8.63
C ALA A 34 16.00 -4.52 -8.51
N TRP A 35 15.67 -3.75 -9.54
CA TRP A 35 15.58 -2.29 -9.46
C TRP A 35 14.62 -1.89 -8.33
N LEU A 36 13.38 -2.37 -8.36
CA LEU A 36 12.38 -2.00 -7.35
C LEU A 36 12.81 -2.35 -5.92
N VAL A 37 13.54 -3.45 -5.74
CA VAL A 37 13.97 -3.90 -4.40
C VAL A 37 15.25 -3.24 -3.92
N LEU A 38 16.21 -2.96 -4.80
CA LEU A 38 17.56 -2.52 -4.42
C LEU A 38 17.81 -1.03 -4.68
N ALA A 39 17.36 -0.52 -5.83
CA ALA A 39 17.58 0.86 -6.24
C ALA A 39 16.50 1.80 -5.70
N THR A 40 15.24 1.38 -5.71
CA THR A 40 14.10 2.21 -5.29
C THR A 40 13.23 1.48 -4.26
N PRO A 41 13.77 1.10 -3.09
CA PRO A 41 12.95 0.45 -2.08
C PRO A 41 11.79 1.37 -1.70
N GLY A 42 10.57 0.83 -1.72
CA GLY A 42 9.39 1.58 -1.31
C GLY A 42 9.46 1.95 0.17
N SER A 43 8.84 3.08 0.54
CA SER A 43 8.69 3.45 1.94
C SER A 43 7.96 2.35 2.72
N PRO A 44 8.38 2.03 3.94
CA PRO A 44 7.70 1.04 4.76
C PRO A 44 6.27 1.48 5.08
N THR A 45 5.37 0.52 5.23
CA THR A 45 3.99 0.79 5.63
C THR A 45 3.65 0.14 6.98
N TYR A 46 2.78 0.81 7.74
CA TYR A 46 2.46 0.48 9.12
C TYR A 46 0.98 0.21 9.27
N ARG A 47 0.64 -0.83 10.04
CA ARG A 47 -0.74 -1.06 10.46
C ARG A 47 -0.97 -0.36 11.78
N LEU A 48 -2.06 0.41 11.87
CA LEU A 48 -2.46 1.03 13.11
C LEU A 48 -2.95 -0.02 14.11
N ASP A 49 -2.60 0.18 15.38
CA ASP A 49 -3.10 -0.62 16.49
C ASP A 49 -4.19 0.14 17.24
N PHE A 50 -5.43 -0.32 17.07
CA PHE A 50 -6.60 0.26 17.70
C PHE A 50 -6.86 -0.27 19.12
N LYS A 51 -6.03 -1.17 19.66
CA LYS A 51 -6.15 -1.77 21.00
C LYS A 51 -7.60 -2.20 21.31
N ASN A 52 -8.21 -1.58 22.32
CA ASN A 52 -9.52 -1.91 22.85
C ASN A 52 -10.68 -1.21 22.13
N ALA A 53 -10.42 -0.23 21.27
CA ALA A 53 -11.45 0.46 20.50
C ALA A 53 -12.22 -0.53 19.64
N ARG A 54 -13.53 -0.37 19.49
CA ARG A 54 -14.38 -1.27 18.69
C ARG A 54 -14.99 -0.53 17.51
N TRP A 55 -15.32 -1.26 16.46
CA TRP A 55 -16.14 -0.68 15.39
C TRP A 55 -17.47 -0.23 15.97
N ILE A 56 -17.85 1.02 15.68
CA ILE A 56 -19.13 1.59 16.10
C ILE A 56 -19.95 2.04 14.90
N GLY A 57 -21.26 1.95 15.01
CA GLY A 57 -22.23 2.40 14.02
C GLY A 57 -23.44 3.09 14.65
N ALA A 58 -24.27 3.70 13.83
CA ALA A 58 -25.60 4.12 14.27
C ALA A 58 -26.48 2.89 14.58
N TYR A 59 -27.50 3.05 15.42
CA TYR A 59 -28.46 1.97 15.72
C TYR A 59 -29.22 1.54 14.46
N GLU A 60 -29.71 2.53 13.72
CA GLU A 60 -30.29 2.33 12.40
C GLU A 60 -29.17 2.03 11.40
N ASN A 61 -29.37 0.98 10.62
CA ASN A 61 -28.44 0.66 9.54
C ASN A 61 -28.67 1.65 8.39
N GLY A 62 -27.63 2.43 8.06
CA GLY A 62 -27.68 3.45 7.04
C GLY A 62 -26.35 3.58 6.30
N ALA A 63 -26.45 4.14 5.10
CA ALA A 63 -25.31 4.50 4.24
C ALA A 63 -24.44 5.61 4.83
N ASN A 64 -25.03 6.41 5.71
CA ASN A 64 -24.41 7.55 6.33
C ASN A 64 -24.50 7.36 7.84
N ALA A 65 -23.46 7.75 8.54
CA ALA A 65 -23.47 7.77 9.99
C ALA A 65 -22.66 8.97 10.50
N TYR A 66 -23.25 9.67 11.45
CA TYR A 66 -22.69 10.83 12.11
C TYR A 66 -22.37 10.45 13.54
N PHE A 67 -21.10 10.60 13.92
CA PHE A 67 -20.59 10.26 15.24
C PHE A 67 -20.14 11.53 15.95
N ARG A 68 -20.46 11.66 17.24
CA ARG A 68 -20.02 12.75 18.10
C ARG A 68 -19.48 12.23 19.42
N LYS A 69 -18.36 12.82 19.86
CA LYS A 69 -17.79 12.60 21.19
C LYS A 69 -17.45 13.95 21.82
N LYS A 70 -18.14 14.27 22.91
CA LYS A 70 -17.80 15.40 23.79
C LYS A 70 -16.70 14.99 24.76
N ILE A 71 -15.71 15.86 24.90
CA ILE A 71 -14.57 15.69 25.81
C ILE A 71 -14.35 17.02 26.51
N PHE A 72 -14.15 16.97 27.83
CA PHE A 72 -13.80 18.15 28.61
C PHE A 72 -12.30 18.15 28.90
N ILE A 73 -11.65 19.28 28.67
CA ILE A 73 -10.20 19.49 28.80
C ILE A 73 -10.00 20.57 29.88
N SER A 74 -9.43 20.20 31.03
CA SER A 74 -9.18 21.12 32.16
C SER A 74 -8.00 22.07 31.95
N ASP A 75 -6.92 21.56 31.35
CA ASP A 75 -5.64 22.25 31.22
C ASP A 75 -5.21 22.30 29.75
N PRO A 76 -4.29 23.22 29.38
CA PRO A 76 -3.73 23.26 28.03
C PRO A 76 -3.28 21.88 27.57
N VAL A 77 -3.70 21.51 26.36
CA VAL A 77 -3.23 20.28 25.72
C VAL A 77 -1.73 20.41 25.49
N ILE A 78 -0.96 19.35 25.67
CA ILE A 78 0.47 19.30 25.30
C ILE A 78 0.64 18.56 23.97
N GLN A 79 -0.22 17.58 23.73
CA GLN A 79 -0.22 16.78 22.51
C GLN A 79 -1.55 16.06 22.40
N ALA A 80 -2.10 15.97 21.20
CA ALA A 80 -3.25 15.13 20.92
C ALA A 80 -3.19 14.54 19.52
N TRP A 81 -3.43 13.24 19.40
CA TRP A 81 -3.45 12.53 18.12
C TRP A 81 -4.67 11.63 18.00
N LEU A 82 -5.04 11.32 16.76
CA LEU A 82 -6.17 10.47 16.43
C LEU A 82 -5.81 9.50 15.29
N GLN A 83 -6.10 8.23 15.51
CA GLN A 83 -6.13 7.14 14.54
C GLN A 83 -7.58 6.86 14.19
N VAL A 84 -7.92 6.90 12.90
CA VAL A 84 -9.28 6.66 12.43
C VAL A 84 -9.25 5.70 11.26
N ALA A 85 -10.07 4.66 11.33
CA ALA A 85 -10.44 3.85 10.19
C ALA A 85 -11.97 3.91 10.01
N GLY A 86 -12.44 3.98 8.78
CA GLY A 86 -13.88 4.06 8.46
C GLY A 86 -14.23 3.20 7.27
N SER A 87 -15.52 2.89 7.08
CA SER A 87 -15.98 2.25 5.85
C SER A 87 -16.04 3.24 4.70
N ASP A 88 -15.42 2.87 3.58
CA ASP A 88 -15.37 3.58 2.28
C ASP A 88 -14.83 5.01 2.34
N ASN A 89 -15.55 5.95 2.96
CA ASN A 89 -15.23 7.37 2.99
C ASN A 89 -15.61 8.00 4.34
N PHE A 90 -14.78 8.93 4.85
CA PHE A 90 -15.13 9.68 6.06
C PHE A 90 -14.53 11.09 6.12
N ARG A 91 -15.19 11.96 6.90
CA ARG A 91 -14.73 13.31 7.27
C ARG A 91 -14.60 13.44 8.77
N ILE A 92 -13.54 14.11 9.22
CA ILE A 92 -13.24 14.33 10.64
C ILE A 92 -13.26 15.82 10.93
N TYR A 93 -13.93 16.17 12.01
CA TYR A 93 -14.07 17.52 12.53
C TYR A 93 -13.65 17.57 13.99
N VAL A 94 -12.94 18.62 14.36
CA VAL A 94 -12.72 18.99 15.77
C VAL A 94 -13.17 20.42 15.94
N ASN A 95 -14.11 20.65 16.86
CA ASN A 95 -14.65 21.98 17.17
C ASN A 95 -15.09 22.75 15.91
N ASN A 96 -15.91 22.13 15.06
CA ASN A 96 -16.40 22.69 13.80
C ASN A 96 -15.33 22.89 12.68
N ILE A 97 -14.06 22.56 12.94
CA ILE A 97 -12.98 22.66 11.94
C ILE A 97 -12.77 21.29 11.29
N ALA A 98 -12.90 21.20 9.97
CA ALA A 98 -12.58 20.00 9.21
C ALA A 98 -11.06 19.81 9.14
N ILE A 99 -10.56 18.64 9.56
CA ILE A 99 -9.12 18.36 9.63
C ILE A 99 -8.60 17.71 8.34
N ASN A 100 -9.45 16.97 7.62
CA ASN A 100 -9.03 16.07 6.54
C ASN A 100 -9.56 16.47 5.14
N ASN A 101 -9.71 17.76 4.84
CA ASN A 101 -10.23 18.19 3.54
C ASN A 101 -9.21 19.01 2.71
N PRO A 102 -8.71 18.49 1.58
CA PRO A 102 -7.90 19.28 0.65
C PRO A 102 -8.71 20.33 -0.13
N ASP A 103 -10.05 20.26 -0.16
CA ASP A 103 -10.89 21.27 -0.82
C ASP A 103 -12.26 21.48 -0.12
N PRO A 104 -12.47 22.60 0.59
CA PRO A 104 -13.74 22.93 1.24
C PRO A 104 -14.93 23.13 0.28
N THR A 105 -14.70 23.21 -1.04
CA THR A 105 -15.76 23.41 -2.04
C THR A 105 -16.35 22.12 -2.62
N LEU A 106 -15.69 20.97 -2.39
CA LEU A 106 -16.18 19.68 -2.88
C LEU A 106 -17.20 19.07 -1.90
N SER A 107 -18.42 18.82 -2.38
CA SER A 107 -19.51 18.20 -1.63
C SER A 107 -19.26 16.72 -1.27
N SER A 108 -18.25 16.06 -1.86
CA SER A 108 -17.86 14.66 -1.56
C SER A 108 -16.84 14.53 -0.42
N PRO A 109 -16.94 13.50 0.45
CA PRO A 109 -16.02 13.26 1.56
C PRO A 109 -14.54 13.27 1.13
N GLY A 110 -13.73 14.08 1.81
CA GLY A 110 -12.38 14.51 1.40
C GLY A 110 -11.26 13.48 1.60
N PHE A 111 -11.59 12.26 2.04
CA PHE A 111 -10.66 11.14 2.04
C PHE A 111 -11.30 9.99 1.27
N THR A 112 -11.11 10.00 -0.05
CA THR A 112 -11.26 8.80 -0.87
C THR A 112 -10.01 7.98 -0.69
N ALA A 113 -10.09 6.87 0.05
CA ALA A 113 -9.10 5.82 -0.18
C ALA A 113 -9.14 5.51 -1.68
N SER A 114 -7.95 5.36 -2.28
CA SER A 114 -7.81 4.67 -3.56
C SER A 114 -8.73 3.44 -3.58
N ASN A 115 -9.32 3.09 -4.73
CA ASN A 115 -10.23 1.97 -5.00
C ASN A 115 -9.70 0.55 -4.64
N VAL A 116 -8.85 0.44 -3.63
CA VAL A 116 -7.92 -0.65 -3.31
C VAL A 116 -7.98 -0.99 -1.80
N ALA A 117 -8.63 -0.23 -0.92
CA ALA A 117 -8.80 -0.62 0.48
C ALA A 117 -10.26 -0.52 0.95
N ALA A 118 -10.77 -1.55 1.64
CA ALA A 118 -12.15 -1.57 2.14
C ALA A 118 -12.39 -0.60 3.31
N ASN A 119 -11.34 -0.33 4.09
CA ASN A 119 -11.38 0.63 5.19
C ASN A 119 -10.22 1.63 5.03
N PRO A 120 -10.45 2.84 4.48
CA PRO A 120 -9.51 3.95 4.62
C PRO A 120 -9.03 4.11 6.06
N THR A 121 -7.77 4.48 6.23
CA THR A 121 -7.15 4.70 7.54
C THR A 121 -6.31 5.97 7.52
N VAL A 122 -6.41 6.78 8.57
CA VAL A 122 -5.62 8.01 8.74
C VAL A 122 -5.08 8.13 10.17
N LEU A 123 -3.91 8.75 10.29
CA LEU A 123 -3.30 9.19 11.53
C LEU A 123 -3.18 10.72 11.47
N LEU A 124 -3.68 11.40 12.50
CA LEU A 124 -3.84 12.85 12.54
C LEU A 124 -3.31 13.42 13.84
N ASP A 125 -2.69 14.57 13.75
CA ASP A 125 -2.45 15.45 14.88
C ASP A 125 -3.63 16.42 15.05
N ILE A 126 -4.28 16.37 16.20
CA ILE A 126 -5.44 17.21 16.54
C ILE A 126 -5.13 18.27 17.60
N SER A 127 -3.89 18.32 18.05
CA SER A 127 -3.31 19.21 19.07
C SER A 127 -3.82 20.64 19.02
N ARG A 128 -3.71 21.28 17.86
CA ARG A 128 -4.01 22.71 17.65
C ARG A 128 -5.50 23.07 17.59
N TYR A 129 -6.37 22.07 17.47
CA TYR A 129 -7.82 22.30 17.32
C TYR A 129 -8.55 22.18 18.65
N LEU A 130 -7.88 21.69 19.69
CA LEU A 130 -8.42 21.53 21.02
C LEU A 130 -8.19 22.80 21.84
N VAL A 131 -9.20 23.15 22.64
CA VAL A 131 -9.18 24.30 23.54
C VAL A 131 -9.45 23.85 24.97
N VAL A 132 -9.10 24.67 25.97
CA VAL A 132 -9.53 24.43 27.35
C VAL A 132 -11.06 24.56 27.41
N GLY A 133 -11.72 23.59 28.06
CA GLY A 133 -13.18 23.49 28.14
C GLY A 133 -13.75 22.31 27.34
N THR A 134 -14.99 22.46 26.87
CA THR A 134 -15.69 21.40 26.13
C THR A 134 -15.27 21.40 24.67
N ASN A 135 -14.81 20.24 24.20
CA ASN A 135 -14.43 19.98 22.83
C ASN A 135 -15.32 18.89 22.24
N VAL A 136 -15.49 18.92 20.92
CA VAL A 136 -16.22 17.89 20.18
C VAL A 136 -15.34 17.33 19.07
N ILE A 137 -15.19 16.01 19.09
CA ILE A 137 -14.71 15.23 17.94
C ILE A 137 -15.93 14.70 17.22
N ALA A 138 -16.08 15.06 15.95
CA ALA A 138 -17.19 14.66 15.11
C ALA A 138 -16.69 13.96 13.85
N ILE A 139 -17.32 12.84 13.49
CA ILE A 139 -16.94 12.04 12.32
C ILE A 139 -18.18 11.74 11.50
N ASN A 140 -18.13 12.03 10.21
CA ASN A 140 -19.14 11.59 9.25
C ASN A 140 -18.53 10.44 8.45
N VAL A 141 -19.21 9.30 8.42
CA VAL A 141 -18.87 8.16 7.55
C VAL A 141 -19.92 8.04 6.48
N LEU A 142 -19.48 8.08 5.23
CA LEU A 142 -20.30 7.77 4.06
C LEU A 142 -19.85 6.44 3.48
N ARG A 143 -20.80 5.53 3.38
CA ARG A 143 -20.62 4.17 2.91
C ARG A 143 -21.25 4.02 1.54
N ASP A 144 -20.42 3.70 0.56
CA ASP A 144 -20.79 3.47 -0.84
C ASP A 144 -20.96 1.97 -1.15
N THR A 145 -20.65 1.11 -0.19
CA THR A 145 -20.80 -0.34 -0.24
C THR A 145 -21.96 -0.81 0.66
N TYR A 146 -22.77 -1.81 0.30
CA TYR A 146 -23.85 -2.37 1.14
C TYR A 146 -24.00 -3.88 0.90
N PRO A 147 -24.72 -4.67 1.71
CA PRO A 147 -25.28 -4.35 3.02
C PRO A 147 -24.15 -4.05 4.01
N GLY A 148 -24.50 -3.30 5.05
CA GLY A 148 -23.61 -3.08 6.19
C GLY A 148 -23.74 -1.68 6.76
N TYR A 149 -23.26 -1.54 7.98
CA TYR A 149 -23.27 -0.27 8.70
C TYR A 149 -22.19 0.66 8.16
N ALA A 150 -22.51 1.93 7.98
CA ALA A 150 -21.51 3.00 8.04
C ALA A 150 -20.89 2.95 9.44
N LYS A 151 -19.62 2.58 9.51
CA LYS A 151 -18.91 2.29 10.77
C LYS A 151 -17.56 2.99 10.82
N VAL A 152 -17.15 3.32 12.03
CA VAL A 152 -15.84 3.92 12.32
C VAL A 152 -15.16 3.18 13.46
N LEU A 153 -13.83 3.17 13.42
CA LEU A 153 -12.94 2.70 14.46
C LEU A 153 -11.98 3.85 14.79
N VAL A 154 -11.94 4.25 16.06
CA VAL A 154 -11.21 5.44 16.51
C VAL A 154 -10.36 5.09 17.71
N ARG A 155 -9.10 5.52 17.70
CA ARG A 155 -8.25 5.54 18.88
C ARG A 155 -7.47 6.85 18.91
N GLY A 156 -7.30 7.45 20.07
CA GLY A 156 -6.52 8.67 20.24
C GLY A 156 -6.04 8.82 21.67
N GLU A 157 -5.15 9.76 21.88
CA GLU A 157 -4.75 10.19 23.22
C GLU A 157 -4.67 11.71 23.22
N ILE A 158 -5.20 12.33 24.26
CA ILE A 158 -4.99 13.74 24.60
C ILE A 158 -4.14 13.76 25.85
N ARG A 159 -2.97 14.36 25.76
CA ARG A 159 -2.05 14.54 26.88
C ARG A 159 -2.10 15.99 27.33
N GLN A 160 -2.28 16.17 28.63
CA GLN A 160 -2.23 17.45 29.35
C GLN A 160 -1.12 17.37 30.39
N GLU A 161 -0.82 18.48 31.08
CA GLU A 161 0.15 18.48 32.19
C GLU A 161 -0.31 17.59 33.35
N SER A 162 -1.60 17.66 33.68
CA SER A 162 -2.19 16.99 34.84
C SER A 162 -2.75 15.59 34.55
N ALA A 163 -3.10 15.31 33.28
CA ALA A 163 -3.87 14.14 32.92
C ALA A 163 -3.55 13.61 31.51
N ARG A 164 -3.93 12.36 31.28
CA ARG A 164 -3.98 11.74 29.95
C ARG A 164 -5.37 11.17 29.72
N HIS A 165 -5.96 11.50 28.60
CA HIS A 165 -7.27 11.02 28.19
C HIS A 165 -7.13 10.15 26.94
N GLU A 166 -7.38 8.85 27.08
CA GLU A 166 -7.51 7.97 25.93
C GLU A 166 -8.90 8.15 25.30
N ILE A 167 -8.93 8.26 23.99
CA ILE A 167 -10.15 8.30 23.19
C ILE A 167 -10.23 6.95 22.48
N ILE A 168 -11.32 6.23 22.69
CA ILE A 168 -11.60 4.99 21.95
C ILE A 168 -13.02 5.03 21.41
N SER A 169 -13.24 4.43 20.24
CA SER A 169 -14.59 4.18 19.75
C SER A 169 -15.25 3.06 20.54
N ASP A 170 -16.32 3.39 21.24
CA ASP A 170 -17.08 2.49 22.10
C ASP A 170 -18.56 2.95 22.19
N GLY A 171 -19.34 2.33 23.06
CA GLY A 171 -20.75 2.68 23.25
C GLY A 171 -21.00 4.05 23.90
N SER A 172 -19.95 4.80 24.27
CA SER A 172 -20.09 6.15 24.85
C SER A 172 -20.17 7.26 23.79
N TRP A 173 -19.88 6.94 22.52
CA TRP A 173 -20.07 7.87 21.42
C TRP A 173 -21.56 8.07 21.14
N LYS A 174 -21.93 9.24 20.64
CA LYS A 174 -23.27 9.50 20.09
C LYS A 174 -23.28 9.21 18.60
N ALA A 175 -24.32 8.55 18.09
CA ALA A 175 -24.39 8.19 16.67
C ALA A 175 -25.81 8.26 16.09
N VAL A 176 -25.95 8.86 14.91
CA VAL A 176 -27.21 8.89 14.14
C VAL A 176 -26.95 8.59 12.66
N SER A 177 -27.93 7.98 11.99
CA SER A 177 -27.91 7.67 10.55
C SER A 177 -28.19 8.90 9.68
N THR A 178 -29.04 9.79 10.18
CA THR A 178 -29.44 11.04 9.52
C THR A 178 -29.40 12.19 10.52
N LEU A 179 -28.87 13.33 10.11
CA LEU A 179 -29.07 14.57 10.83
C LEU A 179 -30.56 14.92 10.72
N GLY A 180 -31.30 14.83 11.83
CA GLY A 180 -32.69 15.30 11.87
C GLY A 180 -32.79 16.81 11.62
N PHE A 181 -34.00 17.34 11.59
CA PHE A 181 -34.22 18.80 11.62
C PHE A 181 -33.64 19.37 12.93
N LEU A 182 -32.43 19.92 12.86
CA LEU A 182 -31.83 20.64 13.97
C LEU A 182 -32.60 21.96 14.12
N GLN A 183 -33.28 22.13 15.27
CA GLN A 183 -34.01 23.37 15.59
C GLN A 183 -33.11 24.61 15.73
N ASN A 184 -31.79 24.40 15.86
CA ASN A 184 -30.80 25.46 16.03
C ASN A 184 -29.94 25.59 14.77
N LEU A 185 -29.62 26.83 14.39
CA LEU A 185 -28.71 27.21 13.28
C LEU A 185 -27.24 26.76 13.50
N LEU A 186 -26.95 26.00 14.55
CA LEU A 186 -25.61 25.52 14.88
C LEU A 186 -25.29 24.24 14.09
N SER A 187 -24.04 24.14 13.64
CA SER A 187 -23.58 22.94 12.94
C SER A 187 -23.59 21.72 13.87
N TRP A 188 -23.89 20.54 13.32
CA TRP A 188 -23.77 19.26 14.04
C TRP A 188 -22.32 18.90 14.41
N THR A 189 -21.33 19.71 14.06
CA THR A 189 -19.92 19.58 14.46
C THR A 189 -19.51 20.58 15.54
N ASP A 190 -20.44 21.46 15.95
CA ASP A 190 -20.20 22.52 16.92
C ASP A 190 -20.19 21.98 18.36
N PRO A 191 -19.26 22.45 19.23
CA PRO A 191 -19.23 22.10 20.66
C PRO A 191 -20.51 22.45 21.43
N LEU A 192 -21.16 23.57 21.08
CA LEU A 192 -22.36 24.07 21.75
C LEU A 192 -23.63 23.33 21.32
N GLN A 193 -23.57 22.55 20.24
CA GLN A 193 -24.70 21.76 19.79
C GLN A 193 -25.07 20.69 20.84
N ASP A 194 -26.35 20.63 21.17
CA ASP A 194 -26.88 19.58 22.03
C ASP A 194 -27.05 18.27 21.24
N ASP A 195 -26.51 17.19 21.81
CA ASP A 195 -26.53 15.82 21.31
C ASP A 195 -27.09 14.85 22.35
N ASN A 196 -27.76 15.34 23.41
CA ASN A 196 -28.41 14.51 24.42
C ASN A 196 -29.50 13.62 23.83
N LEU A 197 -30.20 14.10 22.79
CA LEU A 197 -31.22 13.34 22.07
C LEU A 197 -30.63 12.30 21.12
N TRP A 198 -29.32 12.33 20.85
CA TRP A 198 -28.70 11.31 20.02
C TRP A 198 -28.54 10.02 20.82
N PRO A 199 -28.91 8.86 20.25
CA PRO A 199 -28.65 7.60 20.89
C PRO A 199 -27.15 7.32 20.93
N ASN A 200 -26.76 6.48 21.87
CA ASN A 200 -25.39 6.00 21.97
C ASN A 200 -25.02 5.15 20.74
N ALA A 201 -23.74 5.04 20.43
CA ALA A 201 -23.28 4.27 19.28
C ALA A 201 -23.44 2.77 19.54
N LYS A 202 -23.86 2.05 18.49
CA LYS A 202 -23.98 0.60 18.51
C LYS A 202 -22.60 -0.02 18.30
N LEU A 203 -22.20 -0.93 19.17
CA LEU A 203 -20.98 -1.72 18.99
C LEU A 203 -21.18 -2.75 17.86
N LEU A 204 -20.22 -2.82 16.94
CA LEU A 204 -20.23 -3.69 15.76
C LEU A 204 -19.00 -4.60 15.75
N GLY A 205 -19.17 -5.83 15.29
CA GLY A 205 -18.09 -6.80 15.16
C GLY A 205 -17.47 -7.26 16.49
N THR A 206 -16.40 -8.04 16.37
CA THR A 206 -15.56 -8.50 17.48
C THR A 206 -14.26 -7.73 17.52
N GLN A 207 -13.49 -7.83 18.62
CA GLN A 207 -12.17 -7.19 18.69
C GLN A 207 -11.17 -7.74 17.65
N ALA A 208 -11.38 -8.95 17.14
CA ALA A 208 -10.55 -9.53 16.08
C ALA A 208 -10.76 -8.84 14.72
N ASP A 209 -11.88 -8.14 14.52
CA ASP A 209 -12.22 -7.48 13.25
C ASP A 209 -11.50 -6.14 13.05
N HIS A 210 -10.67 -5.71 14.01
CA HIS A 210 -9.97 -4.42 13.98
C HIS A 210 -8.90 -4.33 12.88
N GLN A 211 -8.40 -5.45 12.36
CA GLN A 211 -7.26 -5.48 11.44
C GLN A 211 -7.61 -5.87 10.00
N ASN A 212 -8.86 -6.22 9.73
CA ASN A 212 -9.26 -6.69 8.41
C ASN A 212 -9.35 -5.52 7.43
N LEU A 213 -8.46 -5.53 6.43
CA LEU A 213 -8.45 -4.61 5.26
C LEU A 213 -8.32 -3.12 5.58
N ASN A 214 -7.81 -2.77 6.76
CA ASN A 214 -7.43 -1.40 7.04
C ASN A 214 -6.23 -1.03 6.18
N GLN A 215 -6.33 0.11 5.49
CA GLN A 215 -5.23 0.64 4.71
C GLN A 215 -4.01 0.89 5.62
N PRO A 216 -2.81 0.41 5.26
CA PRO A 216 -1.59 0.78 5.96
C PRO A 216 -1.30 2.28 5.84
N VAL A 217 -0.72 2.89 6.88
CA VAL A 217 -0.21 4.26 6.86
C VAL A 217 1.29 4.28 6.50
N VAL A 218 1.80 5.43 6.06
CA VAL A 218 3.18 5.58 5.56
C VAL A 218 4.15 6.15 6.60
N VAL A 219 3.66 6.62 7.75
CA VAL A 219 4.48 7.12 8.87
C VAL A 219 4.32 6.18 10.07
N PRO A 220 5.40 5.85 10.81
CA PRO A 220 5.30 5.05 12.02
C PRO A 220 4.37 5.71 13.05
N PRO A 221 3.35 5.01 13.57
CA PRO A 221 2.43 5.57 14.55
C PRO A 221 3.10 6.00 15.85
N GLU A 222 4.24 5.41 16.18
CA GLU A 222 5.01 5.70 17.39
C GLU A 222 5.59 7.11 17.39
N LEU A 223 5.87 7.68 16.19
CA LEU A 223 6.36 9.04 16.07
C LEU A 223 5.29 10.05 16.51
N PHE A 224 4.05 9.88 16.02
CA PHE A 224 2.90 10.71 16.43
C PHE A 224 2.50 10.54 17.90
N GLN A 225 2.75 9.35 18.45
CA GLN A 225 2.46 9.04 19.86
C GLN A 225 3.52 9.60 20.81
N SER A 226 4.69 9.94 20.31
CA SER A 226 5.81 10.42 21.12
C SER A 226 5.81 11.95 21.19
N ALA A 227 6.13 12.49 22.36
CA ALA A 227 6.32 13.92 22.52
C ALA A 227 7.58 14.37 21.77
N LEU A 228 7.49 15.41 20.95
CA LEU A 228 8.67 16.00 20.34
C LEU A 228 9.50 16.76 21.40
N PRO A 229 10.72 16.32 21.75
CA PRO A 229 11.61 17.00 22.69
C PRO A 229 12.56 17.98 21.97
N GLY A 230 12.41 18.16 20.65
CA GLY A 230 13.16 19.10 19.83
C GLY A 230 13.03 20.54 20.32
N LEU A 231 14.11 21.31 20.21
CA LEU A 231 14.10 22.75 20.48
C LEU A 231 14.25 23.50 19.16
N TRP A 232 13.58 24.65 19.06
CA TRP A 232 13.83 25.58 17.96
C TRP A 232 15.28 26.06 18.03
N ILE A 233 16.01 25.91 16.92
CA ILE A 233 17.38 26.40 16.79
C ILE A 233 17.47 27.48 15.71
N ALA A 234 18.32 28.46 15.96
CA ALA A 234 18.59 29.58 15.06
C ALA A 234 20.09 29.90 15.07
N ASP A 235 20.59 30.50 13.99
CA ASP A 235 21.91 31.10 13.98
C ASP A 235 21.78 32.59 14.36
N PRO A 236 22.30 33.01 15.53
CA PRO A 236 22.20 34.40 15.97
C PRO A 236 23.03 35.37 15.11
N GLN A 237 23.99 34.86 14.33
CA GLN A 237 24.88 35.66 13.49
C GLN A 237 24.40 35.75 12.04
N SER A 238 23.34 35.04 11.68
CA SER A 238 22.84 35.06 10.31
C SER A 238 22.23 36.41 9.96
N LYS A 239 22.73 36.97 8.85
CA LYS A 239 22.19 38.17 8.20
C LYS A 239 21.41 37.84 6.93
N GLY A 240 21.42 36.58 6.52
CA GLY A 240 20.78 36.08 5.31
C GLY A 240 19.42 35.44 5.61
N ASN A 241 18.64 35.26 4.55
CA ASN A 241 17.36 34.56 4.61
C ASN A 241 17.51 33.04 4.38
N GLN A 242 18.74 32.52 4.31
CA GLN A 242 19.02 31.12 4.05
C GLN A 242 20.22 30.60 4.87
N ILE A 243 20.06 29.45 5.51
CA ILE A 243 21.07 28.81 6.39
C ILE A 243 21.05 27.30 6.18
N ASN A 244 22.22 26.66 6.27
CA ASN A 244 22.34 25.21 6.42
C ASN A 244 22.53 24.86 7.90
N PHE A 245 21.63 24.05 8.46
CA PHE A 245 21.77 23.43 9.77
C PHE A 245 22.30 22.02 9.62
N THR A 246 23.41 21.69 10.27
CA THR A 246 24.11 20.41 10.09
C THR A 246 24.24 19.65 11.40
N LYS A 247 24.11 18.33 11.30
CA LYS A 247 24.27 17.39 12.42
C LYS A 247 24.97 16.12 11.98
N ASP A 248 26.05 15.80 12.67
CA ASP A 248 26.72 14.51 12.55
C ASP A 248 26.18 13.49 13.56
N PHE A 249 26.03 12.25 13.11
CA PHE A 249 25.59 11.14 13.95
C PHE A 249 25.98 9.75 13.44
N ASP A 250 26.03 8.81 14.38
CA ASP A 250 26.23 7.38 14.11
C ASP A 250 24.93 6.60 14.34
N LEU A 251 24.80 5.43 13.70
CA LEU A 251 23.65 4.57 13.90
C LEU A 251 23.70 3.87 15.27
N VAL A 252 22.52 3.71 15.86
CA VAL A 252 22.35 2.99 17.13
C VAL A 252 22.30 1.48 16.89
N PRO A 253 23.01 0.66 17.69
CA PRO A 253 22.92 -0.80 17.57
C PRO A 253 21.48 -1.30 17.67
N GLY A 254 21.06 -2.15 16.72
CA GLY A 254 19.70 -2.69 16.68
C GLY A 254 18.69 -1.85 15.90
N ASP A 255 19.08 -0.67 15.44
CA ASP A 255 18.26 0.14 14.53
C ASP A 255 17.95 -0.61 13.23
N LYS A 256 16.69 -0.47 12.79
CA LYS A 256 16.20 -0.95 11.50
C LYS A 256 15.58 0.15 10.66
N GLN A 257 15.15 1.24 11.27
CA GLN A 257 14.45 2.31 10.59
C GLN A 257 14.77 3.64 11.28
N THR A 258 15.41 4.54 10.54
CA THR A 258 15.62 5.92 10.98
C THR A 258 14.68 6.87 10.24
N TRP A 259 14.07 7.77 11.00
CA TRP A 259 13.16 8.80 10.51
C TRP A 259 13.58 10.18 10.99
N LEU A 260 13.39 11.19 10.16
CA LEU A 260 13.51 12.60 10.53
C LEU A 260 12.11 13.22 10.58
N GLN A 261 11.75 13.76 11.73
CA GLN A 261 10.63 14.67 11.89
C GLN A 261 11.18 16.09 11.87
N VAL A 262 10.75 16.93 10.93
CA VAL A 262 11.36 18.26 10.73
C VAL A 262 10.33 19.31 10.33
N ALA A 263 10.51 20.54 10.84
CA ALA A 263 9.75 21.72 10.47
C ALA A 263 10.64 22.97 10.52
N ALA A 264 10.31 23.98 9.71
CA ALA A 264 11.03 25.24 9.66
C ALA A 264 10.09 26.42 9.40
N ASN A 265 10.53 27.64 9.67
CA ASN A 265 9.76 28.88 9.40
C ASN A 265 9.78 29.34 7.94
N GLY A 266 10.04 28.43 7.00
CA GLY A 266 10.15 28.72 5.58
C GLY A 266 10.29 27.44 4.77
N SER A 267 10.65 27.57 3.51
CA SER A 267 10.99 26.41 2.68
C SER A 267 12.28 25.77 3.15
N TYR A 268 12.38 24.45 3.08
CA TYR A 268 13.61 23.77 3.45
C TYR A 268 13.88 22.52 2.62
N SER A 269 15.15 22.19 2.50
CA SER A 269 15.63 21.01 1.80
C SER A 269 16.37 20.09 2.76
N VAL A 270 16.08 18.79 2.71
CA VAL A 270 16.74 17.79 3.54
C VAL A 270 17.82 17.09 2.72
N ILE A 271 19.05 17.13 3.22
CA ILE A 271 20.24 16.58 2.56
C ILE A 271 20.93 15.61 3.53
N LEU A 272 21.15 14.36 3.12
CA LEU A 272 21.80 13.35 3.95
C LEU A 272 22.99 12.75 3.19
N ASN A 273 24.19 12.83 3.76
CA ASN A 273 25.40 12.28 3.14
C ASN A 273 25.63 12.74 1.68
N GLY A 274 25.23 13.97 1.36
CA GLY A 274 25.28 14.56 0.01
C GLY A 274 24.07 14.24 -0.89
N HIS A 275 23.13 13.41 -0.45
CA HIS A 275 21.90 13.09 -1.19
C HIS A 275 20.80 14.10 -0.87
N TRP A 276 20.25 14.75 -1.91
CA TRP A 276 19.10 15.64 -1.79
C TRP A 276 17.81 14.83 -1.70
N LEU A 277 17.32 14.63 -0.49
CA LEU A 277 16.17 13.78 -0.27
C LEU A 277 14.90 14.49 -0.70
N GLU A 278 14.64 15.68 -0.17
CA GLU A 278 13.32 16.31 -0.30
C GLU A 278 13.37 17.83 -0.17
N ASP A 279 12.48 18.49 -0.93
CA ASP A 279 12.25 19.93 -0.89
C ASP A 279 10.84 20.21 -0.40
N TYR A 280 10.76 21.00 0.67
CA TYR A 280 9.52 21.39 1.29
C TYR A 280 9.28 22.87 1.07
N VAL A 281 8.19 23.17 0.38
CA VAL A 281 7.73 24.54 0.17
C VAL A 281 6.39 24.69 0.89
N PRO A 282 6.29 25.60 1.88
CA PRO A 282 5.02 25.87 2.55
C PRO A 282 4.00 26.40 1.52
N VAL A 283 2.96 25.63 1.21
CA VAL A 283 1.89 26.05 0.29
C VAL A 283 0.70 26.57 1.08
N SER A 284 0.26 27.79 0.78
CA SER A 284 -0.93 28.38 1.39
C SER A 284 -2.19 27.90 0.71
N THR A 285 -3.12 27.33 1.47
CA THR A 285 -4.43 26.90 0.99
C THR A 285 -5.50 27.99 1.08
N VAL A 286 -5.17 29.15 1.70
CA VAL A 286 -6.12 30.24 1.98
C VAL A 286 -5.94 31.43 1.01
N GLY A 287 -5.01 31.30 0.05
CA GLY A 287 -4.73 32.29 -0.99
C GLY A 287 -3.27 32.75 -1.00
N PRO A 288 -2.84 33.49 -2.04
CA PRO A 288 -1.43 33.84 -2.26
C PRO A 288 -0.81 34.79 -1.21
N TYR A 289 -1.61 35.31 -0.28
CA TYR A 289 -1.18 36.30 0.71
C TYR A 289 -1.23 35.81 2.17
N SER A 290 -1.68 34.57 2.43
CA SER A 290 -1.66 34.00 3.78
C SER A 290 -0.42 33.12 3.96
N PRO A 291 0.36 33.27 5.04
CA PRO A 291 1.48 32.36 5.31
C PRO A 291 0.94 30.94 5.52
N ALA A 292 1.54 29.98 4.83
CA ALA A 292 1.21 28.57 5.02
C ALA A 292 1.56 28.16 6.47
N PRO A 293 0.70 27.37 7.14
CA PRO A 293 1.00 26.90 8.48
C PRO A 293 2.24 26.00 8.44
N ILE A 294 3.22 26.28 9.32
CA ILE A 294 4.34 25.38 9.56
C ILE A 294 3.77 24.03 10.02
N SER A 295 4.28 22.92 9.49
CA SER A 295 3.91 21.57 9.91
C SER A 295 5.14 20.67 9.91
N PHE A 296 5.16 19.67 10.78
CA PHE A 296 6.18 18.63 10.74
C PHE A 296 5.96 17.73 9.54
N GLN A 297 7.05 17.45 8.86
CA GLN A 297 7.12 16.47 7.79
C GLN A 297 8.02 15.33 8.24
N PHE A 298 7.71 14.12 7.74
CA PHE A 298 8.44 12.92 8.08
C PHE A 298 9.25 12.44 6.87
N VAL A 299 10.57 12.35 7.05
CA VAL A 299 11.49 11.86 6.03
C VAL A 299 12.03 10.50 6.46
N TRP A 300 11.84 9.49 5.63
CA TRP A 300 12.44 8.18 5.83
C TRP A 300 13.91 8.21 5.39
N LEU A 301 14.85 8.05 6.33
CA LEU A 301 16.28 8.23 6.07
C LEU A 301 17.03 6.92 5.75
N GLN A 302 16.46 5.77 6.12
CA GLN A 302 17.15 4.48 6.14
C GLN A 302 17.95 4.14 4.87
N PRO A 303 17.45 4.37 3.63
CA PRO A 303 18.17 3.97 2.42
C PRO A 303 19.49 4.70 2.14
N TRP A 304 19.78 5.80 2.84
CA TRP A 304 20.96 6.65 2.61
C TRP A 304 21.94 6.68 3.79
N LEU A 305 21.66 5.91 4.84
CA LEU A 305 22.48 5.87 6.05
C LEU A 305 23.68 4.94 5.91
N ARG A 306 24.78 5.35 6.56
CA ARG A 306 26.01 4.60 6.75
C ARG A 306 26.08 4.12 8.19
N ALA A 307 26.87 3.07 8.46
CA ALA A 307 27.05 2.58 9.82
C ALA A 307 27.61 3.66 10.78
N LYS A 308 28.49 4.52 10.28
CA LYS A 308 29.12 5.63 11.01
C LYS A 308 29.36 6.83 10.10
N GLY A 309 29.48 8.02 10.70
CA GLY A 309 29.81 9.26 10.03
C GLY A 309 28.71 9.73 9.08
N ASN A 310 27.46 9.74 9.56
CA ASN A 310 26.36 10.34 8.81
C ASN A 310 26.31 11.83 9.07
N GLU A 311 26.15 12.62 8.01
CA GLU A 311 25.95 14.06 8.06
C GLU A 311 24.55 14.38 7.53
N LEU A 312 23.68 14.92 8.39
CA LEU A 312 22.40 15.47 8.00
C LEU A 312 22.50 16.98 7.92
N THR A 313 22.13 17.56 6.77
CA THR A 313 22.02 18.99 6.57
C THR A 313 20.58 19.36 6.19
N VAL A 314 19.98 20.30 6.91
CA VAL A 314 18.70 20.91 6.56
C VAL A 314 18.96 22.35 6.13
N ARG A 315 18.74 22.62 4.85
CA ARG A 315 18.86 23.96 4.27
C ARG A 315 17.54 24.67 4.42
N VAL A 316 17.44 25.68 5.27
CA VAL A 316 16.23 26.46 5.50
C VAL A 316 16.34 27.80 4.78
N GLN A 317 15.30 28.17 4.05
CA GLN A 317 15.10 29.46 3.42
C GLN A 317 13.82 30.09 3.95
N SER A 318 13.96 31.18 4.70
CA SER A 318 12.86 31.99 5.24
C SER A 318 12.59 33.18 4.31
N LEU A 319 11.37 33.72 4.34
CA LEU A 319 11.00 34.88 3.52
C LEU A 319 11.41 36.20 4.20
N ASP A 320 10.95 36.41 5.43
CA ASP A 320 11.01 37.73 6.10
C ASP A 320 11.67 37.70 7.49
N SER A 321 12.27 36.56 7.88
CA SER A 321 12.87 36.40 9.22
C SER A 321 14.12 35.52 9.21
N ALA A 322 14.89 35.51 10.30
CA ALA A 322 16.01 34.59 10.45
C ALA A 322 15.53 33.13 10.30
N PRO A 323 16.20 32.28 9.50
CA PRO A 323 15.85 30.88 9.39
C PRO A 323 15.92 30.17 10.74
N VAL A 324 14.84 29.47 11.11
CA VAL A 324 14.77 28.63 12.31
C VAL A 324 14.32 27.22 11.95
N LEU A 325 14.86 26.25 12.69
CA LEU A 325 14.63 24.83 12.48
C LEU A 325 14.21 24.16 13.78
N ILE A 326 13.30 23.20 13.68
CA ILE A 326 13.00 22.26 14.75
C ILE A 326 12.87 20.85 14.17
N GLY A 327 13.34 19.86 14.90
CA GLY A 327 13.18 18.48 14.47
C GLY A 327 13.80 17.45 15.41
N GLN A 328 13.66 16.21 14.99
CA GLN A 328 14.17 15.05 15.69
C GLN A 328 14.47 13.94 14.70
N ILE A 329 15.63 13.31 14.88
CA ILE A 329 15.97 12.03 14.25
C ILE A 329 15.59 10.92 15.24
N SER A 330 14.76 9.99 14.83
CA SER A 330 14.32 8.85 15.64
C SER A 330 14.82 7.55 15.04
N PHE A 331 15.42 6.69 15.88
CA PHE A 331 15.88 5.35 15.51
C PHE A 331 14.89 4.32 16.04
N LEU A 332 14.34 3.48 15.16
CA LEU A 332 13.31 2.52 15.51
C LEU A 332 13.81 1.08 15.35
N SER A 333 13.38 0.24 16.28
CA SER A 333 13.64 -1.20 16.26
C SER A 333 12.84 -1.91 15.15
N ALA A 334 13.09 -3.21 14.96
CA ALA A 334 12.28 -4.06 14.08
C ALA A 334 10.79 -4.14 14.50
N ARG A 335 10.48 -3.79 15.74
CA ARG A 335 9.12 -3.72 16.30
C ARG A 335 8.55 -2.30 16.31
N ASN A 336 9.21 -1.36 15.64
CA ASN A 336 8.88 0.07 15.60
C ASN A 336 8.97 0.79 16.96
N GLU A 337 9.70 0.22 17.93
CA GLU A 337 9.95 0.90 19.20
C GLU A 337 11.07 1.93 19.03
N ILE A 338 10.89 3.14 19.56
CA ILE A 338 11.92 4.18 19.54
C ILE A 338 13.07 3.76 20.47
N LEU A 339 14.24 3.47 19.90
CA LEU A 339 15.45 3.06 20.62
C LEU A 339 16.22 4.27 21.15
N ALA A 340 16.30 5.32 20.35
CA ALA A 340 16.96 6.58 20.70
C ALA A 340 16.45 7.70 19.79
N SER A 341 16.74 8.93 20.18
CA SER A 341 16.41 10.12 19.41
C SER A 341 17.49 11.19 19.51
N LEU A 342 17.77 11.87 18.41
CA LEU A 342 18.61 13.06 18.37
C LEU A 342 17.73 14.27 18.07
N LYS A 343 17.65 15.18 19.03
CA LYS A 343 16.83 16.38 18.93
C LYS A 343 17.60 17.54 18.31
N THR A 344 16.90 18.51 17.74
CA THR A 344 17.47 19.84 17.48
C THR A 344 17.76 20.53 18.81
N ASP A 345 19.03 20.87 19.03
CA ASP A 345 19.53 21.56 20.22
C ASP A 345 20.86 22.27 19.90
N GLY A 346 21.55 22.78 20.92
CA GLY A 346 22.84 23.49 20.75
C GLY A 346 24.00 22.62 20.23
N SER A 347 23.80 21.31 20.06
CA SER A 347 24.82 20.41 19.47
C SER A 347 24.80 20.38 17.94
N TRP A 348 23.90 21.13 17.31
CA TRP A 348 23.88 21.36 15.86
C TRP A 348 24.82 22.50 15.47
N SER A 349 25.24 22.51 14.22
CA SER A 349 26.05 23.58 13.63
C SER A 349 25.27 24.30 12.53
N ALA A 350 25.60 25.56 12.29
CA ALA A 350 25.05 26.35 11.19
C ALA A 350 26.16 26.87 10.26
N SER A 351 25.84 26.99 8.98
CA SER A 351 26.72 27.61 7.98
C SER A 351 25.93 28.37 6.90
N ASP A 352 26.53 29.42 6.34
CA ASP A 352 25.94 30.19 5.24
C ASP A 352 26.05 29.45 3.90
N VAL A 353 25.05 29.64 3.03
CA VAL A 353 24.91 28.90 1.75
C VAL A 353 26.00 29.23 0.72
N MET A 354 26.61 30.43 0.80
CA MET A 354 27.60 30.90 -0.18
C MET A 354 29.01 30.32 -0.03
N HIS A 355 29.28 29.45 0.95
CA HIS A 355 30.60 28.86 1.09
C HIS A 355 30.74 27.56 0.30
N GLN A 356 31.53 27.61 -0.78
CA GLN A 356 31.99 26.44 -1.51
C GLN A 356 32.58 25.40 -0.54
N ALA A 357 32.35 24.13 -0.85
CA ALA A 357 32.70 22.97 -0.05
C ALA A 357 34.10 23.07 0.58
N GLY A 358 34.15 23.09 1.93
CA GLY A 358 35.37 22.86 2.70
C GLY A 358 35.99 24.05 3.46
N GLN A 359 35.43 25.27 3.36
CA GLN A 359 35.98 26.44 4.08
C GLN A 359 34.93 27.35 4.75
N GLY A 360 33.74 26.81 5.08
CA GLY A 360 32.77 27.52 5.91
C GLY A 360 33.12 27.37 7.39
N GLN A 361 33.21 28.47 8.14
CA GLN A 361 33.32 28.39 9.60
C GLN A 361 31.99 27.87 10.15
N LEU A 362 31.97 26.63 10.63
CA LEU A 362 30.81 26.08 11.35
C LEU A 362 30.56 26.95 12.58
N ARG A 363 29.36 27.52 12.67
CA ARG A 363 28.93 28.35 13.80
C ARG A 363 28.06 27.52 14.75
N SER A 364 28.18 27.80 16.04
CA SER A 364 27.29 27.21 17.04
C SER A 364 25.89 27.81 16.92
N VAL A 365 24.86 26.97 16.90
CA VAL A 365 23.46 27.43 16.93
C VAL A 365 23.05 27.81 18.35
N GLN A 366 22.08 28.71 18.47
CA GLN A 366 21.41 28.99 19.74
C GLN A 366 20.06 28.31 19.79
N THR A 367 19.74 27.74 20.96
CA THR A 367 18.41 27.24 21.26
C THR A 367 17.53 28.42 21.63
N MET A 368 16.38 28.53 20.98
CA MET A 368 15.29 29.40 21.42
C MET A 368 14.58 28.69 22.58
N ARG A 369 14.00 29.47 23.52
CA ARG A 369 13.43 29.00 24.81
C ARG A 369 12.67 27.66 24.74
N GLU A 370 12.63 26.97 25.88
CA GLU A 370 11.82 25.76 26.09
C GLU A 370 10.36 25.99 25.66
N ILE A 371 9.86 25.08 24.85
CA ILE A 371 8.56 25.17 24.19
C ILE A 371 7.44 25.15 25.24
N GLN A 372 6.69 26.24 25.36
CA GLN A 372 5.39 26.24 26.04
C GLN A 372 4.29 26.19 24.99
N TYR A 373 3.40 25.19 25.11
CA TYR A 373 2.34 24.90 24.15
C TYR A 373 1.26 26.02 24.07
N ALA A 374 1.30 27.00 24.97
CA ALA A 374 0.42 28.16 24.98
C ALA A 374 1.23 29.47 24.97
N GLY A 375 1.32 30.13 23.82
CA GLY A 375 1.64 31.57 23.75
C GLY A 375 2.98 31.99 23.14
N ASP A 376 3.85 31.07 22.70
CA ASP A 376 4.98 31.44 21.83
C ASP A 376 4.50 31.67 20.39
N ARG A 377 5.04 32.69 19.70
CA ARG A 377 4.64 33.04 18.32
C ARG A 377 4.73 31.89 17.31
N TRP A 378 5.45 30.81 17.62
CA TRP A 378 5.70 29.69 16.71
C TRP A 378 5.24 28.30 17.21
N GLY A 379 5.10 28.07 18.52
CA GLY A 379 4.61 26.81 19.10
C GLY A 379 5.28 25.52 18.59
N VAL A 380 4.63 24.37 18.79
CA VAL A 380 4.95 23.10 18.12
C VAL A 380 4.12 23.02 16.83
N PRO A 381 4.74 22.92 15.65
CA PRO A 381 4.01 22.71 14.41
C PRO A 381 3.16 21.43 14.46
N PRO A 382 1.94 21.42 13.88
CA PRO A 382 1.17 20.18 13.74
C PRO A 382 1.89 19.17 12.84
N GLU A 383 1.69 17.88 13.12
CA GLU A 383 2.25 16.81 12.30
C GLU A 383 1.42 16.52 11.04
N SER A 384 2.10 16.40 9.90
CA SER A 384 1.51 16.01 8.61
C SER A 384 1.72 14.51 8.38
N PRO A 385 0.68 13.73 8.03
CA PRO A 385 0.84 12.33 7.67
C PRO A 385 1.40 12.15 6.24
N LEU A 386 1.59 13.24 5.49
CA LEU A 386 2.16 13.20 4.15
C LEU A 386 3.68 13.10 4.23
N THR A 387 4.24 12.13 3.51
CA THR A 387 5.65 12.15 3.10
C THR A 387 5.67 12.79 1.72
N GLY A 388 6.48 13.81 1.47
CA GLY A 388 6.58 14.35 0.12
C GLY A 388 7.48 13.50 -0.77
N SER A 389 7.66 13.98 -1.99
CA SER A 389 8.34 13.24 -3.05
C SER A 389 9.84 13.52 -3.04
N LEU A 390 10.63 12.50 -3.41
CA LEU A 390 12.06 12.68 -3.62
C LEU A 390 12.36 13.85 -4.56
N SER A 391 13.47 14.55 -4.30
CA SER A 391 13.95 15.59 -5.21
C SER A 391 14.16 15.03 -6.63
N THR A 392 14.07 15.90 -7.63
CA THR A 392 14.30 15.53 -9.04
C THR A 392 15.70 14.95 -9.26
N THR A 393 16.70 15.49 -8.55
CA THR A 393 18.09 15.04 -8.59
C THR A 393 18.23 13.60 -8.07
N GLU A 394 17.70 13.31 -6.88
CA GLU A 394 17.79 11.97 -6.30
C GLU A 394 16.95 10.96 -7.08
N THR A 395 15.77 11.38 -7.57
CA THR A 395 14.95 10.56 -8.48
C THR A 395 15.73 10.16 -9.73
N THR A 396 16.48 11.09 -10.32
CA THR A 396 17.33 10.82 -11.49
C THR A 396 18.47 9.85 -11.12
N TYR A 397 19.16 10.09 -10.01
CA TYR A 397 20.23 9.22 -9.54
C TYR A 397 19.75 7.78 -9.31
N ARG A 398 18.62 7.61 -8.62
CA ARG A 398 17.98 6.32 -8.36
C ARG A 398 17.51 5.63 -9.64
N THR A 399 17.05 6.39 -10.62
CA THR A 399 16.69 5.87 -11.96
C THR A 399 17.91 5.35 -12.69
N LEU A 400 19.03 6.09 -12.69
CA LEU A 400 20.29 5.65 -13.30
C LEU A 400 20.85 4.40 -12.60
N GLN A 401 20.81 4.35 -11.26
CA GLN A 401 21.16 3.15 -10.51
C GLN A 401 20.26 1.97 -10.87
N GLY A 402 18.95 2.19 -11.00
CA GLY A 402 17.99 1.17 -11.44
C GLY A 402 18.30 0.63 -12.83
N ILE A 403 18.62 1.49 -13.79
CA ILE A 403 19.04 1.12 -15.14
C ILE A 403 20.34 0.29 -15.09
N LEU A 404 21.31 0.68 -14.26
CA LEU A 404 22.56 -0.05 -14.10
C LEU A 404 22.31 -1.45 -13.49
N VAL A 405 21.50 -1.55 -12.44
CA VAL A 405 21.11 -2.82 -11.81
C VAL A 405 20.40 -3.72 -12.83
N LEU A 406 19.44 -3.18 -13.58
CA LEU A 406 18.75 -3.89 -14.65
C LEU A 406 19.75 -4.44 -15.67
N ALA A 407 20.69 -3.62 -16.14
CA ALA A 407 21.71 -4.02 -17.11
C ALA A 407 22.62 -5.13 -16.57
N ILE A 408 23.11 -5.00 -15.33
CA ILE A 408 23.95 -6.01 -14.67
C ILE A 408 23.18 -7.34 -14.54
N VAL A 409 21.92 -7.31 -14.11
CA VAL A 409 21.11 -8.53 -13.96
C VAL A 409 20.87 -9.19 -15.33
N VAL A 410 20.54 -8.42 -16.37
CA VAL A 410 20.36 -8.95 -17.74
C VAL A 410 21.64 -9.60 -18.23
N VAL A 411 22.80 -8.92 -18.11
CA VAL A 411 24.10 -9.46 -18.53
C VAL A 411 24.45 -10.72 -17.72
N GLY A 412 24.25 -10.70 -16.40
CA GLY A 412 24.50 -11.83 -15.52
C GLY A 412 23.62 -13.04 -15.86
N ILE A 413 22.34 -12.83 -16.15
CA ILE A 413 21.41 -13.87 -16.58
C ILE A 413 21.81 -14.47 -17.93
N CYS A 414 22.16 -13.64 -18.91
CA CYS A 414 22.65 -14.10 -20.22
C CYS A 414 23.98 -14.86 -20.11
N GLY A 415 24.92 -14.36 -19.30
CA GLY A 415 26.20 -15.02 -19.04
C GLY A 415 26.01 -16.37 -18.37
N LEU A 416 25.14 -16.45 -17.37
CA LEU A 416 24.83 -17.69 -16.67
C LEU A 416 24.13 -18.71 -17.59
N TRP A 417 23.26 -18.27 -18.49
CA TRP A 417 22.65 -19.11 -19.53
C TRP A 417 23.70 -19.71 -20.47
N LEU A 418 24.62 -18.90 -20.99
CA LEU A 418 25.71 -19.36 -21.88
C LEU A 418 26.65 -20.34 -21.17
N LEU A 419 27.05 -20.03 -19.94
CA LEU A 419 27.93 -20.88 -19.13
C LEU A 419 27.26 -22.21 -18.80
N SER A 420 26.02 -22.18 -18.34
CA SER A 420 25.25 -23.38 -18.00
C SER A 420 25.06 -24.28 -19.22
N ALA A 421 24.68 -23.70 -20.37
CA ALA A 421 24.55 -24.44 -21.62
C ALA A 421 25.86 -25.08 -22.05
N TRP A 422 26.99 -24.37 -21.92
CA TRP A 422 28.31 -24.93 -22.21
C TRP A 422 28.68 -26.10 -21.30
N LEU A 423 28.44 -25.98 -19.99
CA LEU A 423 28.67 -27.07 -19.03
C LEU A 423 27.79 -28.29 -19.32
N LEU A 424 26.53 -28.08 -19.68
CA LEU A 424 25.61 -29.16 -20.09
C LEU A 424 26.08 -29.83 -21.38
N ALA A 425 26.54 -29.06 -22.36
CA ALA A 425 27.11 -29.58 -23.61
C ALA A 425 28.33 -30.46 -23.35
N LEU A 426 29.25 -30.02 -22.48
CA LEU A 426 30.42 -30.80 -22.06
C LEU A 426 30.04 -32.08 -21.32
N ARG A 427 29.13 -31.98 -20.35
CA ARG A 427 28.79 -33.10 -19.46
C ARG A 427 28.01 -34.22 -20.15
N TRP A 428 27.09 -33.86 -21.04
CA TRP A 428 26.12 -34.78 -21.64
C TRP A 428 26.36 -35.07 -23.13
N ASP A 429 27.40 -34.45 -23.73
CA ASP A 429 27.72 -34.50 -25.17
C ASP A 429 26.57 -33.96 -26.04
N TYR A 430 25.97 -32.84 -25.61
CA TYR A 430 24.92 -32.17 -26.36
C TYR A 430 25.51 -31.24 -27.42
N ARG A 431 24.77 -31.08 -28.54
CA ARG A 431 25.06 -29.96 -29.45
C ARG A 431 24.78 -28.68 -28.69
N MET A 432 25.67 -27.69 -28.82
CA MET A 432 25.55 -26.42 -28.10
C MET A 432 24.17 -25.76 -28.28
N GLY A 433 23.60 -25.78 -29.49
CA GLY A 433 22.26 -25.25 -29.74
C GLY A 433 21.14 -25.96 -28.98
N ASP A 434 21.25 -27.27 -28.75
CA ASP A 434 20.26 -28.04 -27.98
C ASP A 434 20.41 -27.75 -26.47
N ALA A 435 21.65 -27.61 -25.99
CA ALA A 435 21.93 -27.21 -24.61
C ALA A 435 21.42 -25.79 -24.30
N LEU A 436 21.59 -24.84 -25.23
CA LEU A 436 21.07 -23.48 -25.12
C LEU A 436 19.54 -23.45 -25.09
N CYS A 437 18.86 -24.25 -25.92
CA CYS A 437 17.40 -24.38 -25.89
C CYS A 437 16.93 -24.96 -24.56
N PHE A 438 17.62 -25.99 -24.08
CA PHE A 438 17.25 -26.67 -22.84
C PHE A 438 17.41 -25.74 -21.62
N ASP A 439 18.54 -25.04 -21.50
CA ASP A 439 18.75 -24.10 -20.40
C ASP A 439 17.74 -22.94 -20.46
N ALA A 440 17.38 -22.47 -21.65
CA ALA A 440 16.34 -21.44 -21.80
C ALA A 440 14.98 -21.87 -21.23
N VAL A 441 14.65 -23.17 -21.24
CA VAL A 441 13.42 -23.69 -20.59
C VAL A 441 13.50 -23.55 -19.07
N LEU A 442 14.68 -23.59 -18.47
CA LEU A 442 14.86 -23.41 -17.01
C LEU A 442 14.53 -21.99 -16.54
N HIS A 443 14.40 -21.02 -17.45
CA HIS A 443 13.91 -19.67 -17.15
C HIS A 443 12.40 -19.59 -16.97
N THR A 444 11.66 -20.64 -17.37
CA THR A 444 10.20 -20.66 -17.32
C THR A 444 9.64 -20.27 -15.94
N PRO A 445 10.13 -20.81 -14.79
CA PRO A 445 9.62 -20.43 -13.48
C PRO A 445 9.79 -18.93 -13.16
N LEU A 446 10.85 -18.27 -13.62
CA LEU A 446 11.00 -16.82 -13.43
C LEU A 446 9.98 -16.01 -14.22
N LEU A 447 9.75 -16.39 -15.48
CA LEU A 447 8.77 -15.72 -16.34
C LEU A 447 7.37 -15.74 -15.73
N PHE A 448 7.11 -16.65 -14.79
CA PHE A 448 5.88 -16.73 -14.01
C PHE A 448 5.96 -16.03 -12.67
N LEU A 449 7.01 -16.33 -11.90
CA LEU A 449 7.12 -15.90 -10.50
C LEU A 449 7.33 -14.40 -10.40
N VAL A 450 8.11 -13.79 -11.30
CA VAL A 450 8.35 -12.33 -11.27
C VAL A 450 7.05 -11.55 -11.53
N PRO A 451 6.29 -11.79 -12.62
CA PRO A 451 5.01 -11.10 -12.81
C PRO A 451 4.01 -11.38 -11.69
N LEU A 452 3.99 -12.60 -11.15
CA LEU A 452 3.14 -12.94 -10.00
C LEU A 452 3.44 -12.04 -8.80
N LEU A 453 4.72 -11.93 -8.40
CA LEU A 453 5.12 -11.08 -7.27
C LEU A 453 4.84 -9.59 -7.54
N LEU A 454 5.08 -9.13 -8.78
CA LEU A 454 4.75 -7.76 -9.19
C LEU A 454 3.24 -7.48 -9.13
N LEU A 455 2.41 -8.47 -9.42
CA LEU A 455 0.96 -8.34 -9.33
C LEU A 455 0.46 -8.41 -7.88
N LEU A 456 1.04 -9.28 -7.05
CA LEU A 456 0.67 -9.42 -5.64
C LEU A 456 0.88 -8.13 -4.82
N ARG A 457 1.72 -7.20 -5.27
CA ARG A 457 1.88 -5.88 -4.62
C ARG A 457 0.61 -5.03 -4.64
N PHE A 458 -0.31 -5.33 -5.54
CA PHE A 458 -1.60 -4.66 -5.68
C PHE A 458 -2.72 -5.44 -4.96
N ASP A 459 -2.41 -6.57 -4.32
CA ASP A 459 -3.38 -7.28 -3.51
C ASP A 459 -3.57 -6.57 -2.18
N VAL A 460 -4.75 -6.01 -2.02
CA VAL A 460 -5.32 -5.31 -0.86
C VAL A 460 -5.15 -6.05 0.49
N ARG A 461 -5.01 -7.38 0.46
CA ARG A 461 -4.84 -8.23 1.65
C ARG A 461 -3.40 -8.25 2.11
N LEU A 462 -2.46 -8.00 1.20
CA LEU A 462 -1.03 -7.97 1.44
C LEU A 462 -0.55 -6.52 1.63
N ARG A 463 0.58 -6.37 2.30
CA ARG A 463 1.25 -5.06 2.31
C ARG A 463 1.96 -4.86 0.97
N PRO A 464 1.93 -3.66 0.36
CA PRO A 464 2.56 -3.42 -0.94
C PRO A 464 4.06 -3.78 -0.97
N GLU A 465 4.76 -3.58 0.15
CA GLU A 465 6.18 -3.89 0.29
C GLU A 465 6.46 -5.38 0.58
N SER A 466 5.47 -6.15 1.03
CA SER A 466 5.64 -7.56 1.39
C SER A 466 6.17 -8.42 0.24
N PRO A 467 5.61 -8.38 -0.98
CA PRO A 467 6.16 -9.14 -2.10
C PRO A 467 7.40 -8.47 -2.71
N MET A 468 7.88 -7.33 -2.19
CA MET A 468 9.02 -6.56 -2.71
C MET A 468 10.22 -6.61 -1.77
N GLN A 469 10.45 -7.76 -1.12
CA GLN A 469 11.59 -7.95 -0.21
C GLN A 469 12.81 -8.59 -0.91
N PRO A 470 14.04 -8.30 -0.45
CA PRO A 470 15.26 -8.93 -0.97
C PRO A 470 15.25 -10.46 -0.91
N GLN A 471 14.56 -11.03 0.08
CA GLN A 471 14.44 -12.48 0.25
C GLN A 471 13.82 -13.17 -0.97
N PHE A 472 12.80 -12.55 -1.59
CA PHE A 472 12.18 -13.07 -2.80
C PHE A 472 13.11 -12.95 -4.01
N LEU A 473 13.88 -11.85 -4.13
CA LEU A 473 14.90 -11.71 -5.17
C LEU A 473 15.95 -12.83 -5.08
N PHE A 474 16.51 -13.04 -3.89
CA PHE A 474 17.49 -14.11 -3.67
C PHE A 474 16.88 -15.50 -3.83
N GLY A 475 15.62 -15.70 -3.44
CA GLY A 475 14.88 -16.93 -3.68
C GLY A 475 14.72 -17.23 -5.18
N MET A 476 14.44 -16.22 -6.00
CA MET A 476 14.35 -16.35 -7.46
C MET A 476 15.70 -16.67 -8.10
N ILE A 477 16.78 -16.01 -7.67
CA ILE A 477 18.14 -16.31 -8.12
C ILE A 477 18.53 -17.74 -7.71
N GLY A 478 18.27 -18.12 -6.46
CA GLY A 478 18.53 -19.45 -5.92
C GLY A 478 17.76 -20.53 -6.68
N LEU A 479 16.48 -20.30 -6.99
CA LEU A 479 15.63 -21.22 -7.76
C LEU A 479 16.28 -21.55 -9.11
N ILE A 480 16.73 -20.55 -9.85
CA ILE A 480 17.39 -20.77 -11.14
C ILE A 480 18.68 -21.58 -10.99
N ILE A 481 19.50 -21.26 -9.98
CA ILE A 481 20.76 -21.96 -9.74
C ILE A 481 20.47 -23.43 -9.41
N VAL A 482 19.50 -23.71 -8.55
CA VAL A 482 19.08 -25.06 -8.19
C VAL A 482 18.57 -25.83 -9.43
N LEU A 483 17.74 -25.22 -10.27
CA LEU A 483 17.24 -25.85 -11.50
C LEU A 483 18.39 -26.24 -12.45
N ARG A 484 19.42 -25.39 -12.55
CA ARG A 484 20.63 -25.67 -13.34
C ARG A 484 21.49 -26.78 -12.74
N LEU A 485 21.71 -26.76 -11.43
CA LEU A 485 22.42 -27.82 -10.73
C LEU A 485 21.71 -29.17 -10.89
N LEU A 486 20.38 -29.19 -10.75
CA LEU A 486 19.57 -30.38 -11.00
C LEU A 486 19.69 -30.87 -12.44
N ALA A 487 19.62 -29.98 -13.42
CA ALA A 487 19.83 -30.32 -14.82
C ALA A 487 21.23 -30.87 -15.11
N TRP A 488 22.24 -30.40 -14.38
CA TRP A 488 23.61 -30.88 -14.50
C TRP A 488 23.80 -32.26 -13.86
N CYS A 489 23.19 -32.49 -12.69
CA CYS A 489 23.28 -33.76 -11.95
C CYS A 489 22.42 -34.88 -12.55
N LEU A 490 21.23 -34.56 -13.06
CA LEU A 490 20.27 -35.55 -13.52
C LEU A 490 20.57 -35.97 -14.97
N PRO A 491 20.66 -37.29 -15.26
CA PRO A 491 20.80 -37.77 -16.62
C PRO A 491 19.57 -37.42 -17.45
N LEU A 492 19.75 -36.44 -18.32
CA LEU A 492 18.75 -36.08 -19.31
C LEU A 492 18.69 -37.17 -20.39
N PRO A 493 17.48 -37.62 -20.78
CA PRO A 493 17.33 -38.71 -21.75
C PRO A 493 17.96 -38.32 -23.10
N ARG A 494 19.06 -39.00 -23.47
CA ARG A 494 19.70 -38.87 -24.79
C ARG A 494 18.76 -39.41 -25.86
N LYS A 495 18.19 -38.50 -26.68
CA LYS A 495 17.31 -38.78 -27.82
C LYS A 495 16.12 -39.69 -27.50
N ILE A 496 14.90 -39.19 -27.72
CA ILE A 496 13.71 -40.04 -27.85
C ILE A 496 13.88 -40.85 -29.16
N GLY A 497 14.64 -41.93 -29.08
CA GLY A 497 14.76 -42.97 -30.09
C GLY A 497 14.13 -44.22 -29.50
N GLY A 498 12.85 -44.45 -29.81
CA GLY A 498 12.10 -45.64 -29.45
C GLY A 498 11.23 -45.49 -28.20
N PRO A 499 9.97 -45.95 -28.22
CA PRO A 499 9.11 -45.96 -27.05
C PRO A 499 9.66 -47.02 -26.07
N ARG A 500 10.39 -46.59 -25.05
CA ARG A 500 10.55 -47.43 -23.86
C ARG A 500 9.20 -47.44 -23.14
N GLN A 501 8.48 -48.55 -23.30
CA GLN A 501 7.28 -48.89 -22.53
C GLN A 501 7.64 -49.01 -21.03
N SER A 502 7.77 -47.89 -20.33
CA SER A 502 7.71 -47.92 -18.86
C SER A 502 6.24 -48.12 -18.46
N HIS A 503 5.82 -49.39 -18.29
CA HIS A 503 4.52 -49.67 -17.68
C HIS A 503 4.58 -49.25 -16.20
N GLY A 504 3.89 -48.16 -15.86
CA GLY A 504 3.87 -47.65 -14.49
C GLY A 504 3.32 -46.23 -14.38
N ILE A 505 3.12 -45.79 -13.13
CA ILE A 505 2.58 -44.48 -12.73
C ILE A 505 3.29 -43.32 -13.46
N ALA A 506 4.59 -43.44 -13.75
CA ALA A 506 5.35 -42.43 -14.48
C ALA A 506 4.81 -42.16 -15.90
N ASN A 507 4.44 -43.19 -16.66
CA ASN A 507 3.87 -43.00 -18.00
C ASN A 507 2.44 -42.44 -17.95
N TRP A 508 1.68 -42.80 -16.91
CA TRP A 508 0.38 -42.19 -16.66
C TRP A 508 0.51 -40.70 -16.32
N LEU A 509 1.48 -40.33 -15.47
CA LEU A 509 1.78 -38.94 -15.13
C LEU A 509 2.24 -38.16 -16.36
N VAL A 510 3.15 -38.70 -17.17
CA VAL A 510 3.59 -38.05 -18.43
C VAL A 510 2.45 -37.96 -19.46
N LYS A 511 1.48 -38.87 -19.45
CA LYS A 511 0.30 -38.76 -20.33
C LYS A 511 -0.68 -37.68 -19.86
N HIS A 512 -0.87 -37.55 -18.54
CA HIS A 512 -1.90 -36.69 -17.93
C HIS A 512 -1.37 -35.41 -17.27
N TRP A 513 -0.07 -35.12 -17.36
CA TRP A 513 0.58 -34.01 -16.65
C TRP A 513 -0.12 -32.66 -16.86
N PHE A 514 -0.59 -32.39 -18.08
CA PHE A 514 -1.30 -31.16 -18.38
C PHE A 514 -2.62 -31.06 -17.61
N GLY A 515 -3.37 -32.16 -17.53
CA GLY A 515 -4.64 -32.19 -16.80
C GLY A 515 -4.41 -32.01 -15.29
N ILE A 516 -3.36 -32.64 -14.75
CA ILE A 516 -2.97 -32.51 -13.34
C ILE A 516 -2.54 -31.07 -13.05
N ALA A 517 -1.61 -30.52 -13.85
CA ALA A 517 -1.12 -29.16 -13.69
C ALA A 517 -2.25 -28.13 -13.82
N LEU A 518 -3.13 -28.30 -14.82
CA LEU A 518 -4.29 -27.43 -14.98
C LEU A 518 -5.26 -27.57 -13.79
N GLY A 519 -5.48 -28.79 -13.29
CA GLY A 519 -6.27 -29.04 -12.09
C GLY A 519 -5.71 -28.31 -10.87
N LEU A 520 -4.39 -28.35 -10.66
CA LEU A 520 -3.72 -27.61 -9.58
C LEU A 520 -3.88 -26.09 -9.76
N VAL A 521 -3.76 -25.57 -10.99
CA VAL A 521 -3.98 -24.14 -11.28
C VAL A 521 -5.44 -23.73 -11.03
N VAL A 522 -6.41 -24.60 -11.34
CA VAL A 522 -7.82 -24.35 -11.06
C VAL A 522 -8.11 -24.38 -9.56
N ILE A 523 -7.51 -25.31 -8.81
CA ILE A 523 -7.60 -25.35 -7.35
C ILE A 523 -6.99 -24.08 -6.74
N LEU A 524 -5.83 -23.64 -7.23
CA LEU A 524 -5.21 -22.37 -6.83
C LEU A 524 -6.13 -21.17 -7.15
N SER A 525 -6.71 -21.14 -8.35
CA SER A 525 -7.67 -20.11 -8.80
C SER A 525 -8.88 -20.03 -7.86
N PHE A 526 -9.44 -21.18 -7.49
CA PHE A 526 -10.54 -21.28 -6.52
C PHE A 526 -10.11 -20.80 -5.14
N TYR A 527 -8.97 -21.31 -4.63
CA TYR A 527 -8.44 -20.95 -3.32
C TYR A 527 -8.24 -19.43 -3.18
N LEU A 528 -7.59 -18.79 -4.15
CA LEU A 528 -7.36 -17.35 -4.14
C LEU A 528 -8.65 -16.50 -4.12
N ARG A 529 -9.74 -17.03 -4.69
CA ARG A 529 -11.08 -16.39 -4.77
C ARG A 529 -11.96 -16.71 -3.56
N VAL A 530 -11.76 -17.85 -2.90
CA VAL A 530 -12.48 -18.20 -1.66
C VAL A 530 -11.88 -17.47 -0.46
N ILE A 531 -10.55 -17.32 -0.40
CA ILE A 531 -9.90 -16.62 0.71
C ILE A 531 -10.36 -15.17 0.73
N GLY A 532 -11.05 -14.79 1.81
CA GLY A 532 -11.59 -13.44 1.92
C GLY A 532 -12.75 -13.18 0.97
N ILE A 533 -13.54 -14.20 0.59
CA ILE A 533 -14.78 -13.97 -0.17
C ILE A 533 -15.74 -13.00 0.52
N ASN A 534 -15.69 -12.90 1.86
CA ASN A 534 -16.45 -11.94 2.67
C ASN A 534 -15.60 -10.74 3.14
N ALA A 535 -14.41 -10.56 2.56
CA ALA A 535 -13.50 -9.50 2.95
C ALA A 535 -14.13 -8.13 2.65
N PHE A 536 -14.70 -7.99 1.45
CA PHE A 536 -15.40 -6.77 1.04
C PHE A 536 -16.89 -6.86 1.40
N PRO A 537 -17.56 -5.75 1.73
CA PRO A 537 -19.01 -5.65 1.59
C PRO A 537 -19.44 -5.64 0.12
N LEU A 538 -20.73 -5.88 -0.19
CA LEU A 538 -21.18 -5.76 -1.58
C LEU A 538 -21.10 -4.29 -2.03
N HIS A 539 -20.81 -4.02 -3.29
CA HIS A 539 -20.78 -2.65 -3.80
C HIS A 539 -22.15 -2.22 -4.35
N HIS A 540 -22.32 -0.94 -4.72
CA HIS A 540 -23.55 -0.40 -5.29
C HIS A 540 -24.11 -1.26 -6.45
N ASP A 541 -23.22 -1.67 -7.37
CA ASP A 541 -23.54 -2.55 -8.49
C ASP A 541 -23.98 -3.95 -8.05
N ASP A 542 -23.32 -4.52 -7.05
CA ASP A 542 -23.63 -5.84 -6.50
C ASP A 542 -25.04 -5.87 -5.89
N ILE A 543 -25.42 -4.82 -5.16
CA ILE A 543 -26.74 -4.69 -4.55
C ILE A 543 -27.81 -4.49 -5.60
N PHE A 544 -27.53 -3.66 -6.60
CA PHE A 544 -28.43 -3.45 -7.73
C PHE A 544 -28.76 -4.78 -8.41
N ILE A 545 -27.75 -5.58 -8.71
CA ILE A 545 -27.92 -6.93 -9.29
C ILE A 545 -28.64 -7.88 -8.33
N THR A 546 -28.30 -7.83 -7.03
CA THR A 546 -28.95 -8.66 -6.00
C THR A 546 -30.44 -8.33 -5.87
N ASN A 547 -30.82 -7.06 -5.91
CA ASN A 547 -32.22 -6.63 -5.88
C ASN A 547 -32.93 -7.01 -7.19
N CYS A 548 -32.26 -6.94 -8.34
CA CYS A 548 -32.79 -7.49 -9.58
C CYS A 548 -33.03 -9.00 -9.48
N ALA A 549 -32.14 -9.75 -8.81
CA ALA A 549 -32.30 -11.18 -8.57
C ALA A 549 -33.52 -11.48 -7.69
N ARG A 550 -33.81 -10.64 -6.68
CA ARG A 550 -35.06 -10.72 -5.91
C ARG A 550 -36.30 -10.51 -6.78
N GLY A 551 -36.21 -9.63 -7.77
CA GLY A 551 -37.27 -9.41 -8.76
C GLY A 551 -37.70 -10.69 -9.48
N ILE A 552 -36.79 -11.64 -9.71
CA ILE A 552 -37.09 -12.93 -10.33
C ILE A 552 -38.12 -13.71 -9.49
N PHE A 553 -37.95 -13.75 -8.17
CA PHE A 553 -38.88 -14.44 -7.28
C PHE A 553 -40.23 -13.74 -7.16
N GLN A 554 -40.25 -12.41 -7.30
CA GLN A 554 -41.47 -11.61 -7.14
C GLN A 554 -42.30 -11.51 -8.42
N LYS A 555 -41.64 -11.47 -9.59
CA LYS A 555 -42.25 -11.10 -10.88
C LYS A 555 -41.95 -12.09 -12.01
N GLY A 556 -41.04 -13.04 -11.80
CA GLY A 556 -40.57 -13.99 -12.82
C GLY A 556 -39.45 -13.48 -13.74
N TYR A 557 -38.96 -12.25 -13.54
CA TYR A 557 -37.88 -11.66 -14.34
C TYR A 557 -37.01 -10.71 -13.51
N PRO A 558 -35.74 -10.46 -13.89
CA PRO A 558 -34.87 -9.56 -13.14
C PRO A 558 -35.31 -8.10 -13.29
N GLY A 559 -35.48 -7.42 -12.16
CA GLY A 559 -35.87 -6.01 -12.16
C GLY A 559 -36.22 -5.47 -10.78
N LEU A 560 -36.41 -4.16 -10.72
CA LEU A 560 -36.64 -3.40 -9.49
C LEU A 560 -38.04 -2.78 -9.49
N ASN A 561 -38.49 -2.30 -8.34
CA ASN A 561 -39.62 -1.38 -8.24
C ASN A 561 -39.08 -0.03 -7.80
N TYR A 562 -39.36 1.02 -8.55
CA TYR A 562 -39.02 2.39 -8.18
C TYR A 562 -40.28 3.25 -8.24
N GLY A 563 -40.71 3.82 -7.11
CA GLY A 563 -41.95 4.60 -7.04
C GLY A 563 -43.21 3.84 -7.49
N GLY A 564 -43.25 2.52 -7.28
CA GLY A 564 -44.37 1.66 -7.73
C GLY A 564 -44.31 1.24 -9.20
N VAL A 565 -43.36 1.75 -9.99
CA VAL A 565 -43.18 1.36 -11.39
C VAL A 565 -42.17 0.21 -11.48
N PRO A 566 -42.51 -0.91 -12.15
CA PRO A 566 -41.58 -2.00 -12.36
C PRO A 566 -40.55 -1.62 -13.43
N LEU A 567 -39.30 -1.49 -13.02
CA LEU A 567 -38.16 -1.29 -13.91
C LEU A 567 -37.53 -2.64 -14.24
N ARG A 568 -37.57 -3.02 -15.52
CA ARG A 568 -36.87 -4.22 -16.01
C ARG A 568 -35.38 -3.94 -16.06
N LEU A 569 -34.58 -4.93 -15.71
CA LEU A 569 -33.15 -4.87 -15.98
C LEU A 569 -32.94 -4.98 -17.50
N THR A 570 -32.26 -4.01 -18.09
CA THR A 570 -31.98 -3.94 -19.54
C THR A 570 -30.49 -4.08 -19.86
N THR A 571 -29.68 -4.38 -18.85
CA THR A 571 -28.24 -4.60 -18.97
C THR A 571 -27.84 -5.75 -18.06
N TYR A 572 -27.04 -6.69 -18.55
CA TYR A 572 -26.55 -7.84 -17.78
C TYR A 572 -27.66 -8.75 -17.24
N GLU A 573 -28.71 -8.97 -18.01
CA GLU A 573 -29.94 -9.68 -17.63
C GLU A 573 -29.69 -11.13 -17.21
N LEU A 574 -28.59 -11.74 -17.68
CA LEU A 574 -28.19 -13.09 -17.31
C LEU A 574 -27.58 -13.18 -15.90
N VAL A 575 -27.03 -12.09 -15.36
CA VAL A 575 -26.30 -12.10 -14.08
C VAL A 575 -27.18 -12.48 -12.88
N PRO A 576 -28.41 -11.95 -12.75
CA PRO A 576 -29.24 -12.24 -11.60
C PRO A 576 -29.75 -13.69 -11.53
N TYR A 577 -29.80 -14.43 -12.64
CA TYR A 577 -30.35 -15.79 -12.65
C TYR A 577 -29.48 -16.82 -11.90
N PRO A 578 -28.15 -16.92 -12.13
CA PRO A 578 -27.27 -17.73 -11.29
C PRO A 578 -27.32 -17.34 -9.81
N ILE A 579 -27.45 -16.05 -9.51
CA ILE A 579 -27.58 -15.56 -8.12
C ILE A 579 -28.87 -16.07 -7.50
N ALA A 580 -30.01 -15.88 -8.18
CA ALA A 580 -31.30 -16.40 -7.74
C ALA A 580 -31.22 -17.91 -7.50
N LEU A 581 -30.66 -18.67 -8.46
CA LEU A 581 -30.51 -20.12 -8.34
C LEU A 581 -29.72 -20.52 -7.08
N VAL A 582 -28.58 -19.90 -6.81
CA VAL A 582 -27.77 -20.22 -5.63
C VAL A 582 -28.49 -19.86 -4.34
N THR A 583 -29.20 -18.73 -4.29
CA THR A 583 -29.93 -18.29 -3.09
C THR A 583 -31.11 -19.20 -2.74
N ILE A 584 -31.65 -19.98 -3.68
CA ILE A 584 -32.66 -21.03 -3.39
C ILE A 584 -32.08 -22.08 -2.43
N PHE A 585 -30.83 -22.47 -2.64
CA PHE A 585 -30.21 -23.56 -1.88
C PHE A 585 -29.48 -23.07 -0.62
N LEU A 586 -28.88 -21.89 -0.66
CA LEU A 586 -27.97 -21.40 0.37
C LEU A 586 -28.50 -20.17 1.13
N GLY A 587 -29.68 -19.68 0.75
CA GLY A 587 -30.30 -18.50 1.34
C GLY A 587 -29.67 -17.18 0.89
N TRP A 588 -30.20 -16.08 1.43
CA TRP A 588 -29.74 -14.72 1.14
C TRP A 588 -28.62 -14.32 2.09
N SER A 589 -27.37 -14.55 1.68
CA SER A 589 -26.18 -14.11 2.39
C SER A 589 -25.14 -13.57 1.40
N ASP A 590 -24.29 -12.63 1.83
CA ASP A 590 -23.21 -12.08 0.99
C ASP A 590 -22.32 -13.19 0.41
N TRP A 591 -22.09 -14.24 1.21
CA TRP A 591 -21.36 -15.42 0.78
C TRP A 591 -22.05 -16.13 -0.38
N ALA A 592 -23.35 -16.44 -0.25
CA ALA A 592 -24.13 -17.12 -1.28
C ALA A 592 -24.24 -16.28 -2.57
N LEU A 593 -24.43 -14.97 -2.43
CA LEU A 593 -24.55 -14.03 -3.56
C LEU A 593 -23.29 -13.98 -4.44
N ARG A 594 -22.10 -14.27 -3.87
CA ARG A 594 -20.81 -14.25 -4.56
C ARG A 594 -20.38 -15.58 -5.17
N ILE A 595 -21.04 -16.68 -4.80
CA ILE A 595 -20.69 -18.01 -5.35
C ILE A 595 -20.76 -18.04 -6.88
N PRO A 596 -21.77 -17.45 -7.55
CA PRO A 596 -21.80 -17.46 -9.00
C PRO A 596 -20.53 -16.87 -9.62
N THR A 597 -20.11 -15.68 -9.21
CA THR A 597 -18.93 -15.02 -9.77
C THR A 597 -17.65 -15.77 -9.45
N LEU A 598 -17.56 -16.36 -8.26
CA LEU A 598 -16.48 -17.28 -7.89
C LEU A 598 -16.41 -18.49 -8.82
N VAL A 599 -17.54 -19.18 -9.03
CA VAL A 599 -17.62 -20.37 -9.90
C VAL A 599 -17.26 -20.00 -11.33
N PHE A 600 -17.87 -18.95 -11.89
CA PHE A 600 -17.57 -18.51 -13.25
C PHE A 600 -16.11 -18.10 -13.39
N GLY A 601 -15.54 -17.33 -12.46
CA GLY A 601 -14.13 -16.96 -12.49
C GLY A 601 -13.18 -18.16 -12.44
N THR A 602 -13.48 -19.17 -11.62
CA THR A 602 -12.71 -20.42 -11.56
C THR A 602 -12.86 -21.25 -12.85
N LEU A 603 -14.07 -21.36 -13.39
CA LEU A 603 -14.32 -22.08 -14.63
C LEU A 603 -13.69 -21.38 -15.84
N THR A 604 -13.63 -20.05 -15.86
CA THR A 604 -12.90 -19.27 -16.87
C THR A 604 -11.42 -19.66 -16.90
N THR A 605 -10.76 -19.85 -15.75
CA THR A 605 -9.38 -20.37 -15.69
C THR A 605 -9.27 -21.73 -16.41
N LEU A 606 -10.23 -22.64 -16.20
CA LEU A 606 -10.23 -23.95 -16.81
C LEU A 606 -10.46 -23.89 -18.33
N VAL A 607 -11.48 -23.14 -18.75
CA VAL A 607 -11.84 -22.97 -20.17
C VAL A 607 -10.69 -22.30 -20.91
N LEU A 608 -10.16 -21.21 -20.39
CA LEU A 608 -9.02 -20.51 -20.97
C LEU A 608 -7.82 -21.43 -21.14
N GLY A 609 -7.47 -22.23 -20.12
CA GLY A 609 -6.37 -23.17 -20.22
C GLY A 609 -6.57 -24.27 -21.27
N ARG A 610 -7.81 -24.76 -21.43
CA ARG A 610 -8.15 -25.75 -22.46
C ARG A 610 -8.21 -25.14 -23.86
N MET A 611 -8.76 -23.94 -24.00
CA MET A 611 -8.88 -23.21 -25.25
C MET A 611 -7.50 -22.81 -25.77
N ALA A 612 -6.68 -22.16 -24.94
CA ALA A 612 -5.32 -21.78 -25.31
C ALA A 612 -4.44 -23.00 -25.64
N ARG A 613 -4.66 -24.15 -24.99
CA ARG A 613 -4.04 -25.41 -25.41
C ARG A 613 -4.42 -25.84 -26.82
N ARG A 614 -5.71 -25.70 -27.19
CA ARG A 614 -6.20 -26.09 -28.51
C ARG A 614 -5.74 -25.14 -29.61
N LEU A 615 -5.69 -23.83 -29.31
CA LEU A 615 -5.24 -22.81 -30.26
C LEU A 615 -3.72 -22.84 -30.47
N PHE A 616 -2.97 -23.17 -29.42
CA PHE A 616 -1.51 -23.17 -29.44
C PHE A 616 -0.98 -24.53 -28.94
N ASP A 617 -0.57 -24.61 -27.67
CA ASP A 617 -0.03 -25.83 -27.09
C ASP A 617 -0.28 -25.94 -25.57
N ARG A 618 0.13 -27.06 -24.98
CA ARG A 618 -0.05 -27.35 -23.54
C ARG A 618 0.62 -26.32 -22.63
N ARG A 619 1.74 -25.72 -23.06
CA ARG A 619 2.51 -24.75 -22.26
C ARG A 619 1.78 -23.40 -22.25
N VAL A 620 1.33 -22.95 -23.42
CA VAL A 620 0.53 -21.73 -23.57
C VAL A 620 -0.79 -21.86 -22.80
N GLY A 621 -1.42 -23.05 -22.85
CA GLY A 621 -2.62 -23.34 -22.06
C GLY A 621 -2.42 -23.16 -20.56
N LEU A 622 -1.35 -23.72 -19.99
CA LEU A 622 -1.06 -23.55 -18.56
C LEU A 622 -0.66 -22.12 -18.21
N LEU A 623 0.09 -21.45 -19.09
CA LEU A 623 0.48 -20.05 -18.91
C LEU A 623 -0.75 -19.14 -18.81
N ALA A 624 -1.67 -19.26 -19.77
CA ALA A 624 -2.91 -18.48 -19.79
C ALA A 624 -3.76 -18.76 -18.53
N ALA A 625 -3.90 -20.03 -18.15
CA ALA A 625 -4.65 -20.41 -16.95
C ALA A 625 -4.02 -19.82 -15.67
N LEU A 626 -2.69 -19.90 -15.52
CA LEU A 626 -2.00 -19.41 -14.32
C LEU A 626 -2.04 -17.88 -14.22
N LEU A 627 -1.83 -17.18 -15.34
CA LEU A 627 -1.97 -15.71 -15.38
C LEU A 627 -3.39 -15.29 -14.99
N HIS A 628 -4.42 -15.96 -15.51
CA HIS A 628 -5.81 -15.67 -15.13
C HIS A 628 -6.11 -16.02 -13.66
N ALA A 629 -5.60 -17.15 -13.17
CA ALA A 629 -5.80 -17.61 -11.80
C ALA A 629 -5.26 -16.61 -10.79
N CYS A 630 -4.08 -16.05 -11.05
CA CYS A 630 -3.34 -15.19 -10.13
C CYS A 630 -3.46 -13.69 -10.42
N ASN A 631 -4.16 -13.27 -11.48
CA ASN A 631 -4.38 -11.86 -11.76
C ASN A 631 -5.23 -11.24 -10.63
N PRO A 632 -4.71 -10.24 -9.88
CA PRO A 632 -5.43 -9.63 -8.75
C PRO A 632 -6.77 -9.04 -9.16
N TRP A 633 -6.90 -8.49 -10.35
CA TRP A 633 -8.16 -7.95 -10.85
C TRP A 633 -9.20 -9.04 -11.10
N ASN A 634 -8.79 -10.19 -11.67
CA ASN A 634 -9.70 -11.31 -11.89
C ASN A 634 -10.08 -12.01 -10.58
N VAL A 635 -9.20 -11.98 -9.57
CA VAL A 635 -9.52 -12.44 -8.21
C VAL A 635 -10.48 -11.45 -7.56
N TYR A 636 -10.16 -10.14 -7.58
CA TYR A 636 -10.98 -9.05 -7.04
C TYR A 636 -12.41 -9.08 -7.57
N TRP A 637 -12.59 -9.11 -8.90
CA TRP A 637 -13.93 -9.13 -9.51
C TRP A 637 -14.71 -10.41 -9.21
N ALA A 638 -14.04 -11.51 -8.89
CA ALA A 638 -14.70 -12.73 -8.44
C ALA A 638 -15.16 -12.68 -6.98
N LEU A 639 -14.73 -11.66 -6.21
CA LEU A 639 -15.25 -11.35 -4.86
C LEU A 639 -16.47 -10.43 -4.90
N HIS A 640 -16.82 -9.87 -6.05
CA HIS A 640 -18.02 -9.07 -6.28
C HIS A 640 -19.12 -9.93 -6.91
N CYS A 641 -20.40 -9.63 -6.66
CA CYS A 641 -21.52 -10.31 -7.32
C CYS A 641 -21.96 -9.59 -8.61
N PHE A 642 -20.97 -9.19 -9.41
CA PHE A 642 -21.17 -8.41 -10.63
C PHE A 642 -20.75 -9.17 -11.90
N HIS A 643 -21.10 -8.61 -13.06
CA HIS A 643 -20.99 -9.26 -14.36
C HIS A 643 -19.58 -9.68 -14.87
N PRO A 644 -18.43 -9.09 -14.46
CA PRO A 644 -17.16 -9.34 -15.15
C PRO A 644 -16.74 -10.81 -15.24
N SER A 645 -16.87 -11.60 -14.16
CA SER A 645 -16.48 -13.02 -14.18
C SER A 645 -17.36 -13.86 -15.11
N GLN A 646 -18.66 -13.53 -15.19
CA GLN A 646 -19.61 -14.20 -16.07
C GLN A 646 -19.40 -13.79 -17.53
N ALA A 647 -19.20 -12.50 -17.78
CA ALA A 647 -18.94 -11.97 -19.11
C ALA A 647 -17.67 -12.59 -19.71
N GLN A 648 -16.60 -12.69 -18.91
CA GLN A 648 -15.38 -13.39 -19.31
C GLN A 648 -15.63 -14.87 -19.64
N PHE A 649 -16.44 -15.56 -18.83
CA PHE A 649 -16.74 -16.97 -19.05
C PHE A 649 -17.53 -17.20 -20.36
N PHE A 650 -18.59 -16.43 -20.58
CA PHE A 650 -19.47 -16.60 -21.76
C PHE A 650 -18.86 -16.07 -23.06
N ALA A 651 -17.83 -15.22 -22.98
CA ALA A 651 -17.11 -14.73 -24.16
C ALA A 651 -16.08 -15.73 -24.72
N LEU A 652 -15.69 -16.74 -23.94
CA LEU A 652 -14.74 -17.82 -24.32
C LEU A 652 -15.47 -19.06 -24.79
#